data_AF-A0A239F1Z2-F1
#
_entry.id   AF-A0A239F1Z2-F1
#
_cell.length_a   1.000
_cell.length_b   1.000
_cell.length_c   1.000
_cell.angle_alpha   90.00
_cell.angle_beta   90.00
_cell.angle_gamma   90.00
#
_symmetry.space_group_name_H-M   'P 1'
#
loop_
_entity.id
_entity.type
_entity.pdbx_description
1 polymer ?
#
loop_
_entity_poly.entity_id
_entity_poly.type
_entity_poly.pdbx_seq_one_letter_code
_entity_poly.pdbx_strand_id
1 'polypeptide(L)'
;MQRREVRKKRAVALAAAVMLTAGCASTTTGTAMSEGMSAVSSDVRSITISPLFTRGNGEGGVGEEVVSRSDTSDSSFRVDFSEDEVSGLGDASRAASWNAAIVSTLLMSQPLNGRFEFEITGSIDGPSAGALKTVALVALQRGEQISSTATMTGTINATGTIGPVGGIPEKVAAAGADGFDTVLIPLGQRNSVDRNGDSVDVVRVGERAGVNVVEVGDIFEAYGLLTGSDLEQPRLNADTRLDNRAYDKIDAQFTAAMGRYDAALVQLNSLNVAIARTMTSTGLPDSAAKSAERARDLQRQGLAAGALVTALEAAAVMEAAYAVGNSVTPLLTQGPDGLSAFVTQATNTGPAEAAFFSFLDSLATFEPKTLTDVEAIVNAYAGTFDALTILDFAVNELEAMQDRMDQRIELEEFVSALSVPLIYLEAAKSQLAGTKVVWEVGRDNPGATIDSAVDLQQVGDFFRRGADANLAAFRTGFPAQVAERGGRSIDSVISRLSYMDIDVAAAVHQKNAQPAIEKYLGEGTPSGFYATLGYGVSNYVRNQQLVEKYYNNAITDENLAVTGFLYENALSNAFDLARAQLSSDIAELQAGGTQPVITVGQFESASVRRAGTPIEQFNALGAYNSGYLTTRVMTYLSSSGK
;
A
#
# COMPACT_ATOMS: atom_id res chain seq x y z
N MET A 1 14.97 -14.43 -33.09
CA MET A 1 14.96 -15.06 -31.74
C MET A 1 14.58 -14.08 -30.64
N GLN A 2 15.33 -13.00 -30.39
CA GLN A 2 15.10 -12.03 -29.28
C GLN A 2 13.63 -11.72 -28.94
N ARG A 3 12.75 -11.39 -29.90
CA ARG A 3 11.31 -11.13 -29.61
C ARG A 3 10.58 -12.29 -28.91
N ARG A 4 10.95 -13.56 -29.14
CA ARG A 4 10.39 -14.72 -28.40
C ARG A 4 11.00 -14.87 -27.00
N GLU A 5 12.26 -14.49 -26.77
CA GLU A 5 12.81 -14.41 -25.40
C GLU A 5 12.16 -13.29 -24.59
N VAL A 6 11.93 -12.11 -25.21
CA VAL A 6 11.23 -10.99 -24.56
C VAL A 6 9.78 -11.38 -24.21
N ARG A 7 9.04 -12.06 -25.10
CA ARG A 7 7.71 -12.61 -24.76
C ARG A 7 7.77 -13.63 -23.61
N LYS A 8 8.76 -14.53 -23.57
CA LYS A 8 8.95 -15.46 -22.44
C LYS A 8 9.26 -14.72 -21.13
N LYS A 9 10.20 -13.77 -21.13
CA LYS A 9 10.54 -12.96 -19.95
C LYS A 9 9.34 -12.16 -19.43
N ARG A 10 8.44 -11.68 -20.31
CA ARG A 10 7.19 -11.02 -19.89
C ARG A 10 6.26 -11.96 -19.13
N ALA A 11 6.07 -13.20 -19.59
CA ALA A 11 5.29 -14.19 -18.85
C ALA A 11 5.92 -14.51 -17.47
N VAL A 12 7.26 -14.62 -17.40
CA VAL A 12 8.00 -14.83 -16.14
C VAL A 12 7.90 -13.62 -15.20
N ALA A 13 7.91 -12.39 -15.72
CA ALA A 13 7.76 -11.17 -14.92
C ALA A 13 6.33 -11.03 -14.37
N LEU A 14 5.30 -11.26 -15.20
CA LEU A 14 3.90 -11.35 -14.75
C LEU A 14 3.74 -12.41 -13.66
N ALA A 15 4.34 -13.58 -13.86
CA ALA A 15 4.28 -14.70 -12.93
C ALA A 15 4.83 -14.34 -11.53
N ALA A 16 5.88 -13.52 -11.46
CA ALA A 16 6.43 -13.00 -10.21
C ALA A 16 5.63 -11.81 -9.64
N ALA A 17 4.85 -11.10 -10.47
CA ALA A 17 3.95 -10.04 -10.05
C ALA A 17 2.62 -10.59 -9.48
N VAL A 18 2.18 -11.78 -9.88
CA VAL A 18 1.12 -12.54 -9.20
C VAL A 18 1.68 -13.22 -7.94
N MET A 19 2.22 -12.42 -7.03
CA MET A 19 2.10 -12.77 -5.61
C MET A 19 0.64 -12.64 -5.23
N LEU A 20 0.13 -13.57 -4.43
CA LEU A 20 -0.90 -13.18 -3.48
C LEU A 20 -0.23 -12.25 -2.44
N THR A 21 -0.33 -10.95 -2.69
CA THR A 21 -0.84 -10.08 -1.64
C THR A 21 -2.25 -10.57 -1.35
N ALA A 22 -2.40 -11.41 -0.32
CA ALA A 22 -3.71 -11.58 0.29
C ALA A 22 -4.18 -10.17 0.68
N GLY A 23 -5.21 -9.66 0.00
CA GLY A 23 -5.70 -8.31 0.22
C GLY A 23 -6.17 -8.14 1.65
N CYS A 24 -5.27 -7.62 2.49
CA CYS A 24 -5.44 -7.53 3.93
C CYS A 24 -5.47 -6.04 4.28
N ALA A 25 -6.68 -5.48 4.35
CA ALA A 25 -6.87 -4.17 4.97
C ALA A 25 -6.79 -4.27 6.48
N SER A 26 -5.63 -3.89 7.00
CA SER A 26 -5.57 -2.63 7.73
C SER A 26 -6.89 -2.14 8.34
N THR A 27 -7.25 -2.55 9.56
CA THR A 27 -7.65 -1.59 10.60
C THR A 27 -7.45 -2.04 12.06
N THR A 28 -7.27 -1.18 13.08
CA THR A 28 -6.04 -0.41 13.37
C THR A 28 -5.64 -0.10 14.90
N THR A 29 -5.38 -0.70 16.10
CA THR A 29 -4.79 0.14 17.30
C THR A 29 -4.05 -0.60 18.44
N GLY A 30 -3.09 0.07 19.11
CA GLY A 30 -2.55 -0.19 20.47
C GLY A 30 -3.41 0.24 21.72
N THR A 31 -2.82 0.80 22.78
CA THR A 31 -3.45 0.97 24.14
C THR A 31 -3.19 2.34 24.82
N ALA A 32 -4.01 2.70 25.82
CA ALA A 32 -3.86 3.93 26.60
C ALA A 32 -2.65 3.92 27.56
N MET A 33 -1.84 4.99 27.53
CA MET A 33 -0.94 5.36 28.62
C MET A 33 -1.60 6.38 29.54
N SER A 34 -1.73 6.03 30.82
CA SER A 34 -2.33 6.90 31.83
C SER A 34 -1.27 7.78 32.51
N GLU A 35 -1.21 9.05 32.15
CA GLU A 35 -0.98 10.13 33.12
C GLU A 35 -1.60 11.45 32.63
N GLY A 36 -2.04 12.30 33.57
CA GLY A 36 -3.15 13.23 33.31
C GLY A 36 -2.80 14.51 32.56
N MET A 37 -3.36 14.69 31.36
CA MET A 37 -3.42 15.97 30.65
C MET A 37 -4.77 16.67 30.88
N SER A 38 -4.74 17.93 31.28
CA SER A 38 -5.95 18.77 31.45
C SER A 38 -6.53 19.20 30.11
N ALA A 39 -7.85 19.44 30.08
CA ALA A 39 -8.56 19.89 28.89
C ALA A 39 -7.91 21.15 28.27
N VAL A 40 -7.57 21.04 26.98
CA VAL A 40 -6.99 22.14 26.18
C VAL A 40 -8.09 23.11 25.77
N SER A 41 -7.78 24.40 25.69
CA SER A 41 -8.74 25.45 25.31
C SER A 41 -9.08 25.43 23.83
N SER A 42 -10.26 25.95 23.50
CA SER A 42 -10.83 26.02 22.14
C SER A 42 -10.20 27.11 21.25
N ASP A 43 -8.91 27.36 21.40
CA ASP A 43 -8.18 28.40 20.67
C ASP A 43 -7.54 27.80 19.41
N VAL A 44 -7.76 28.44 18.26
CA VAL A 44 -7.08 28.05 17.01
C VAL A 44 -5.59 28.27 17.18
N ARG A 45 -4.80 27.20 17.02
CA ARG A 45 -3.35 27.25 17.03
C ARG A 45 -2.84 27.20 15.59
N SER A 46 -1.87 28.05 15.27
CA SER A 46 -1.15 28.03 14.00
C SER A 46 0.37 28.09 14.20
N ILE A 47 1.11 27.49 13.26
CA ILE A 47 2.57 27.56 13.14
C ILE A 47 2.88 27.91 11.69
N THR A 48 3.67 28.96 11.48
CA THR A 48 4.28 29.25 10.18
C THR A 48 5.48 28.32 9.98
N ILE A 49 5.54 27.67 8.83
CA ILE A 49 6.67 26.86 8.36
C ILE A 49 7.23 27.42 7.05
N SER A 50 8.47 27.03 6.74
CA SER A 50 9.22 27.56 5.59
C SER A 50 9.58 26.45 4.58
N PRO A 51 8.60 25.92 3.82
CA PRO A 51 8.79 24.76 2.96
C PRO A 51 9.77 25.03 1.81
N LEU A 52 10.70 24.10 1.57
CA LEU A 52 11.69 24.21 0.50
C LEU A 52 11.17 23.64 -0.82
N PHE A 53 11.24 24.43 -1.89
CA PHE A 53 10.74 24.08 -3.23
C PHE A 53 11.77 24.32 -4.34
N THR A 54 11.46 23.85 -5.55
CA THR A 54 12.21 24.14 -6.79
C THR A 54 11.25 24.56 -7.89
N ARG A 55 11.57 25.67 -8.57
CA ARG A 55 10.82 26.20 -9.71
C ARG A 55 11.12 25.41 -10.99
N GLY A 56 10.26 25.56 -12.01
CA GLY A 56 10.43 24.91 -13.32
C GLY A 56 11.68 25.32 -14.12
N ASN A 57 12.42 26.35 -13.70
CA ASN A 57 13.75 26.71 -14.22
C ASN A 57 14.92 26.07 -13.44
N GLY A 58 14.63 25.18 -12.49
CA GLY A 58 15.60 24.52 -11.62
C GLY A 58 16.17 25.42 -10.51
N GLU A 59 15.59 26.59 -10.23
CA GLU A 59 16.01 27.39 -9.07
C GLU A 59 15.28 26.96 -7.80
N GLY A 60 16.02 26.84 -6.70
CA GLY A 60 15.45 26.62 -5.37
C GLY A 60 14.78 27.87 -4.82
N GLY A 61 13.92 27.67 -3.81
CA GLY A 61 13.32 28.75 -3.03
C GLY A 61 12.79 28.25 -1.69
N VAL A 62 12.66 29.18 -0.74
CA VAL A 62 11.94 29.00 0.51
C VAL A 62 10.55 29.62 0.35
N GLY A 63 9.50 28.89 0.76
CA GLY A 63 8.12 29.38 0.81
C GLY A 63 7.73 29.84 2.20
N GLU A 64 6.53 30.42 2.31
CA GLU A 64 5.82 30.61 3.57
C GLU A 64 4.51 29.82 3.52
N GLU A 65 4.24 29.05 4.57
CA GLU A 65 3.00 28.30 4.74
C GLU A 65 2.57 28.36 6.21
N VAL A 66 1.32 28.73 6.46
CA VAL A 66 0.71 28.72 7.79
C VAL A 66 -0.11 27.43 7.93
N VAL A 67 0.31 26.58 8.87
CA VAL A 67 -0.40 25.35 9.24
C VAL A 67 -1.25 25.63 10.47
N SER A 68 -2.52 25.25 10.46
CA SER A 68 -3.47 25.44 11.55
C SER A 68 -4.20 24.13 11.90
N ARG A 69 -4.50 23.94 13.19
CA ARG A 69 -5.39 22.86 13.67
C ARG A 69 -6.47 23.43 14.59
N SER A 70 -7.72 23.03 14.38
CA SER A 70 -8.85 23.30 15.27
C SER A 70 -9.80 22.10 15.40
N ASP A 71 -10.50 21.98 16.51
CA ASP A 71 -11.47 20.90 16.73
C ASP A 71 -12.82 21.18 16.03
N THR A 72 -13.48 20.11 15.59
CA THR A 72 -14.74 20.17 14.84
C THR A 72 -15.94 19.79 15.68
N SER A 73 -16.92 20.68 15.80
CA SER A 73 -18.16 20.46 16.57
C SER A 73 -19.11 19.39 15.99
N ASP A 74 -18.90 18.99 14.73
CA ASP A 74 -19.62 17.93 14.03
C ASP A 74 -18.81 16.62 13.92
N SER A 75 -17.66 16.52 14.62
CA SER A 75 -16.70 15.41 14.53
C SER A 75 -16.20 15.09 13.11
N SER A 76 -16.33 16.00 12.14
CA SER A 76 -15.82 15.76 10.79
C SER A 76 -14.28 15.84 10.74
N PHE A 77 -13.66 15.06 9.84
CA PHE A 77 -12.27 15.28 9.45
C PHE A 77 -12.21 16.16 8.20
N ARG A 78 -11.53 17.30 8.27
CA ARG A 78 -11.45 18.29 7.18
C ARG A 78 -10.01 18.72 6.94
N VAL A 79 -9.62 18.75 5.67
CA VAL A 79 -8.40 19.40 5.20
C VAL A 79 -8.81 20.57 4.32
N ASP A 80 -8.63 21.78 4.85
CA ASP A 80 -8.93 23.04 4.17
C ASP A 80 -7.63 23.62 3.56
N PHE A 81 -7.73 24.26 2.40
CA PHE A 81 -6.61 24.85 1.67
C PHE A 81 -6.90 26.31 1.34
N SER A 82 -5.92 27.19 1.53
CA SER A 82 -5.94 28.57 1.04
C SER A 82 -4.72 28.79 0.13
N GLU A 83 -4.95 29.32 -1.08
CA GLU A 83 -3.91 29.70 -2.05
C GLU A 83 -4.16 31.16 -2.50
N ASP A 84 -3.12 31.99 -2.54
CA ASP A 84 -3.19 33.38 -3.02
C ASP A 84 -2.91 33.53 -4.52
N GLU A 85 -2.18 32.57 -5.11
CA GLU A 85 -1.94 32.42 -6.54
C GLU A 85 -2.81 31.33 -7.17
N VAL A 86 -3.30 31.58 -8.39
CA VAL A 86 -4.23 30.67 -9.09
C VAL A 86 -3.52 29.38 -9.52
N SER A 87 -4.02 28.23 -9.04
CA SER A 87 -3.35 26.94 -9.19
C SER A 87 -2.02 26.87 -8.43
N GLY A 88 -1.95 27.55 -7.28
CA GLY A 88 -0.79 27.49 -6.39
C GLY A 88 -0.48 26.07 -5.88
N LEU A 89 -1.51 25.21 -5.80
CA LEU A 89 -1.43 23.85 -5.27
C LEU A 89 -1.90 22.76 -6.26
N GLY A 90 -0.95 21.93 -6.72
CA GLY A 90 -1.21 20.69 -7.44
C GLY A 90 -1.57 19.51 -6.51
N ASP A 91 -1.96 18.38 -7.11
CA ASP A 91 -2.40 17.19 -6.39
C ASP A 91 -1.33 16.64 -5.43
N ALA A 92 -0.05 16.80 -5.75
CA ALA A 92 1.05 16.28 -4.95
C ALA A 92 1.23 17.07 -3.64
N SER A 93 1.13 18.40 -3.68
CA SER A 93 1.06 19.23 -2.47
C SER A 93 -0.20 18.95 -1.64
N ARG A 94 -1.35 18.74 -2.31
CA ARG A 94 -2.62 18.41 -1.63
C ARG A 94 -2.53 17.05 -0.92
N ALA A 95 -1.98 16.02 -1.56
CA ALA A 95 -1.75 14.71 -0.95
C ALA A 95 -0.75 14.77 0.22
N ALA A 96 0.31 15.58 0.11
CA ALA A 96 1.24 15.78 1.23
C ALA A 96 0.57 16.42 2.46
N SER A 97 -0.35 17.36 2.27
CA SER A 97 -1.18 17.92 3.36
C SER A 97 -2.18 16.90 3.94
N TRP A 98 -2.85 16.09 3.10
CA TRP A 98 -3.72 15.00 3.58
C TRP A 98 -2.94 13.95 4.38
N ASN A 99 -1.77 13.51 3.90
CA ASN A 99 -0.92 12.57 4.61
C ASN A 99 -0.36 13.19 5.90
N ALA A 100 0.02 14.47 5.91
CA ALA A 100 0.48 15.13 7.13
C ALA A 100 -0.60 15.13 8.22
N ALA A 101 -1.84 15.48 7.88
CA ALA A 101 -2.97 15.46 8.79
C ALA A 101 -3.31 14.04 9.28
N ILE A 102 -3.28 13.04 8.41
CA ILE A 102 -3.51 11.64 8.78
C ILE A 102 -2.39 11.11 9.67
N VAL A 103 -1.12 11.25 9.25
CA VAL A 103 0.04 10.72 9.97
C VAL A 103 0.22 11.40 11.33
N SER A 104 0.03 12.72 11.46
CA SER A 104 0.07 13.38 12.77
C SER A 104 -1.02 12.86 13.71
N THR A 105 -2.24 12.67 13.19
CA THR A 105 -3.38 12.14 13.96
C THR A 105 -3.10 10.71 14.46
N LEU A 106 -2.55 9.84 13.60
CA LEU A 106 -2.26 8.44 13.95
C LEU A 106 -1.06 8.30 14.89
N LEU A 107 0.06 8.98 14.62
CA LEU A 107 1.25 8.96 15.49
C LEU A 107 0.91 9.46 16.91
N MET A 108 0.09 10.51 17.01
CA MET A 108 -0.33 11.08 18.29
C MET A 108 -1.61 10.46 18.86
N SER A 109 -2.06 9.32 18.31
CA SER A 109 -3.24 8.54 18.74
C SER A 109 -4.47 9.42 19.04
N GLN A 110 -4.75 10.38 18.16
CA GLN A 110 -5.85 11.32 18.31
C GLN A 110 -7.19 10.77 17.80
N PRO A 111 -8.32 11.38 18.23
CA PRO A 111 -9.59 11.20 17.54
C PRO A 111 -9.46 11.49 16.05
N LEU A 112 -10.12 10.69 15.22
CA LEU A 112 -10.03 10.76 13.75
C LEU A 112 -10.90 11.88 13.15
N ASN A 113 -10.81 13.07 13.75
CA ASN A 113 -11.58 14.27 13.42
C ASN A 113 -10.72 15.54 13.55
N GLY A 114 -11.34 16.69 13.32
CA GLY A 114 -10.68 17.99 13.37
C GLY A 114 -10.53 18.64 12.00
N ARG A 115 -10.25 19.94 12.03
CA ARG A 115 -9.96 20.76 10.86
C ARG A 115 -8.47 21.06 10.85
N PHE A 116 -7.85 20.75 9.71
CA PHE A 116 -6.45 20.97 9.39
C PHE A 116 -6.42 21.96 8.23
N GLU A 117 -5.81 23.11 8.43
CA GLU A 117 -5.83 24.21 7.46
C GLU A 117 -4.41 24.53 7.01
N PHE A 118 -4.23 24.66 5.70
CA PHE A 118 -2.94 24.91 5.06
C PHE A 118 -3.08 26.16 4.17
N GLU A 119 -2.62 27.31 4.68
CA GLU A 119 -2.58 28.58 3.96
C GLU A 119 -1.18 28.77 3.36
N ILE A 120 -1.11 28.88 2.03
CA ILE A 120 0.13 28.75 1.26
C ILE A 120 0.31 29.95 0.34
N THR A 121 1.48 30.60 0.45
CA THR A 121 1.84 31.79 -0.32
C THR A 121 2.64 31.42 -1.56
N GLY A 122 2.13 31.82 -2.73
CA GLY A 122 2.72 31.55 -4.04
C GLY A 122 2.43 30.16 -4.59
N SER A 123 3.16 29.79 -5.66
CA SER A 123 3.03 28.48 -6.31
C SER A 123 4.05 27.49 -5.77
N ILE A 124 3.58 26.50 -5.01
CA ILE A 124 4.39 25.47 -4.35
C ILE A 124 3.74 24.10 -4.60
N ASP A 125 4.17 23.42 -5.68
CA ASP A 125 3.75 22.04 -5.98
C ASP A 125 4.86 21.01 -5.71
N GLY A 126 4.45 19.81 -5.35
CA GLY A 126 5.30 18.66 -5.05
C GLY A 126 5.15 18.15 -3.61
N PRO A 127 5.37 16.85 -3.36
CA PRO A 127 5.10 16.24 -2.06
C PRO A 127 6.18 16.55 -1.00
N SER A 128 7.21 17.33 -1.35
CA SER A 128 8.45 17.48 -0.58
C SER A 128 8.39 18.37 0.66
N ALA A 129 7.19 18.82 1.05
CA ALA A 129 6.91 19.51 2.30
C ALA A 129 6.13 18.63 3.31
N GLY A 130 5.75 17.40 2.93
CA GLY A 130 4.90 16.52 3.75
C GLY A 130 5.46 16.24 5.15
N ALA A 131 6.78 16.02 5.26
CA ALA A 131 7.42 15.81 6.55
C ALA A 131 7.35 17.06 7.46
N LEU A 132 7.62 18.25 6.91
CA LEU A 132 7.58 19.52 7.64
C LEU A 132 6.16 19.85 8.13
N LYS A 133 5.15 19.66 7.27
CA LYS A 133 3.73 19.79 7.62
C LYS A 133 3.34 18.84 8.76
N THR A 134 3.89 17.62 8.77
CA THR A 134 3.62 16.62 9.83
C THR A 134 4.23 17.06 11.17
N VAL A 135 5.50 17.52 11.18
CA VAL A 135 6.14 18.07 12.39
C VAL A 135 5.36 19.26 12.94
N ALA A 136 4.88 20.16 12.07
CA ALA A 136 4.06 21.32 12.47
C ALA A 136 2.76 20.91 13.17
N LEU A 137 2.04 19.92 12.65
CA LEU A 137 0.81 19.43 13.26
C LEU A 137 1.04 18.71 14.59
N VAL A 138 2.13 17.94 14.73
CA VAL A 138 2.51 17.32 16.01
C VAL A 138 2.89 18.40 17.04
N ALA A 139 3.63 19.43 16.64
CA ALA A 139 4.03 20.53 17.52
C ALA A 139 2.81 21.35 17.99
N LEU A 140 1.92 21.73 17.05
CA LEU A 140 0.63 22.40 17.34
C LEU A 140 -0.18 21.68 18.40
N GLN A 141 -0.28 20.36 18.28
CA GLN A 141 -1.05 19.50 19.17
C GLN A 141 -0.40 19.39 20.56
N ARG A 142 0.93 19.22 20.63
CA ARG A 142 1.68 19.23 21.89
C ARG A 142 1.76 20.63 22.55
N GLY A 143 1.47 21.69 21.79
CA GLY A 143 1.58 23.08 22.26
C GLY A 143 3.01 23.62 22.19
N GLU A 144 3.83 23.03 21.34
CA GLU A 144 5.25 23.34 21.13
C GLU A 144 5.43 24.20 19.86
N GLN A 145 6.65 24.71 19.65
CA GLN A 145 7.00 25.55 18.50
C GLN A 145 8.06 24.86 17.63
N ILE A 146 8.10 25.21 16.34
CA ILE A 146 9.21 24.89 15.44
C ILE A 146 10.24 26.03 15.48
N SER A 147 11.53 25.69 15.40
CA SER A 147 12.62 26.65 15.28
C SER A 147 12.49 27.50 14.03
N SER A 148 12.51 28.82 14.18
CA SER A 148 12.48 29.77 13.06
C SER A 148 13.79 29.84 12.26
N THR A 149 14.84 29.08 12.63
CA THR A 149 16.10 29.00 11.87
C THR A 149 16.43 27.59 11.38
N ALA A 150 15.49 26.63 11.52
CA ALA A 150 15.61 25.30 10.95
C ALA A 150 14.43 24.97 10.04
N THR A 151 14.68 24.27 8.94
CA THR A 151 13.65 23.79 8.01
C THR A 151 14.04 22.43 7.42
N MET A 152 13.19 21.83 6.60
CA MET A 152 13.46 20.53 5.98
C MET A 152 12.81 20.36 4.60
N THR A 153 13.24 19.32 3.89
CA THR A 153 12.51 18.80 2.72
C THR A 153 12.44 17.27 2.78
N GLY A 154 11.30 16.71 2.37
CA GLY A 154 11.02 15.26 2.44
C GLY A 154 9.54 14.96 2.26
N THR A 155 9.21 13.82 1.62
CA THR A 155 7.83 13.32 1.61
C THR A 155 7.52 12.62 2.94
N ILE A 156 6.26 12.32 3.21
CA ILE A 156 5.83 11.59 4.41
C ILE A 156 5.07 10.31 4.03
N ASN A 157 5.39 9.21 4.73
CA ASN A 157 4.71 7.93 4.63
C ASN A 157 3.90 7.63 5.92
N ALA A 158 2.88 6.77 5.83
CA ALA A 158 1.94 6.37 6.90
C ALA A 158 2.58 6.10 8.28
N THR A 159 3.76 5.47 8.30
CA THR A 159 4.53 5.08 9.50
C THR A 159 5.37 6.21 10.09
N GLY A 160 5.37 7.39 9.49
CA GLY A 160 6.23 8.52 9.89
C GLY A 160 7.61 8.54 9.22
N THR A 161 7.89 7.62 8.28
CA THR A 161 9.19 7.60 7.57
C THR A 161 9.27 8.73 6.55
N ILE A 162 10.45 9.33 6.41
CA ILE A 162 10.68 10.45 5.49
C ILE A 162 11.16 9.90 4.15
N GLY A 163 10.41 10.20 3.09
CA GLY A 163 10.69 9.71 1.74
C GLY A 163 11.57 10.68 0.92
N PRO A 164 12.43 10.14 0.03
CA PRO A 164 13.28 10.90 -0.89
C PRO A 164 12.59 11.99 -1.71
N VAL A 165 13.33 13.05 -2.07
CA VAL A 165 12.86 14.17 -2.90
C VAL A 165 13.91 14.66 -3.90
N GLY A 166 13.48 15.38 -4.94
CA GLY A 166 14.36 16.07 -5.89
C GLY A 166 14.75 17.49 -5.47
N GLY A 167 15.75 18.05 -6.17
CA GLY A 167 16.14 19.46 -6.10
C GLY A 167 16.85 19.89 -4.81
N ILE A 168 17.44 18.95 -4.08
CA ILE A 168 18.02 19.19 -2.76
C ILE A 168 19.21 20.17 -2.79
N PRO A 169 20.17 20.10 -3.75
CA PRO A 169 21.28 21.07 -3.82
C PRO A 169 20.77 22.51 -3.90
N GLU A 170 19.76 22.78 -4.72
CA GLU A 170 19.21 24.10 -4.93
C GLU A 170 18.33 24.57 -3.77
N LYS A 171 17.56 23.66 -3.15
CA LYS A 171 16.80 23.92 -1.93
C LYS A 171 17.69 24.31 -0.75
N VAL A 172 18.80 23.59 -0.54
CA VAL A 172 19.79 23.90 0.53
C VAL A 172 20.50 25.21 0.25
N ALA A 173 20.86 25.49 -1.02
CA ALA A 173 21.45 26.77 -1.40
C ALA A 173 20.51 27.97 -1.16
N ALA A 174 19.20 27.80 -1.43
CA ALA A 174 18.19 28.81 -1.15
C ALA A 174 18.00 29.04 0.37
N ALA A 175 17.88 27.97 1.15
CA ALA A 175 17.73 28.07 2.61
C ALA A 175 18.91 28.79 3.28
N GLY A 176 20.16 28.50 2.86
CA GLY A 176 21.32 29.24 3.37
C GLY A 176 21.37 30.71 2.92
N ALA A 177 20.88 31.02 1.71
CA ALA A 177 20.77 32.40 1.24
C ALA A 177 19.71 33.22 2.01
N ASP A 178 18.61 32.56 2.43
CA ASP A 178 17.55 33.15 3.25
C ASP A 178 17.86 33.09 4.77
N GLY A 179 19.02 32.56 5.16
CA GLY A 179 19.57 32.68 6.51
C GLY A 179 19.22 31.58 7.51
N PHE A 180 18.86 30.38 7.05
CA PHE A 180 18.63 29.22 7.93
C PHE A 180 19.95 28.68 8.49
N ASP A 181 19.94 28.33 9.79
CA ASP A 181 21.07 27.70 10.49
C ASP A 181 21.17 26.20 10.14
N THR A 182 20.04 25.53 9.89
CA THR A 182 19.99 24.08 9.60
C THR A 182 18.90 23.70 8.60
N VAL A 183 19.23 22.79 7.67
CA VAL A 183 18.28 22.10 6.79
C VAL A 183 18.36 20.59 7.00
N LEU A 184 17.21 19.96 7.24
CA LEU A 184 17.08 18.51 7.26
C LEU A 184 16.71 17.98 5.85
N ILE A 185 17.36 16.91 5.42
CA ILE A 185 17.16 16.26 4.11
C ILE A 185 16.90 14.76 4.30
N PRO A 186 16.27 14.02 3.36
CA PRO A 186 15.97 12.61 3.57
C PRO A 186 17.23 11.74 3.63
N LEU A 187 17.18 10.69 4.45
CA LEU A 187 18.29 9.76 4.69
C LEU A 187 18.84 9.14 3.40
N GLY A 188 20.16 9.26 3.19
CA GLY A 188 20.86 8.73 2.02
C GLY A 188 20.95 9.71 0.85
N GLN A 189 20.36 10.90 0.93
CA GLN A 189 20.38 11.90 -0.13
C GLN A 189 21.53 12.91 -0.04
N ARG A 190 22.52 12.72 0.85
CA ARG A 190 23.74 13.57 0.88
C ARG A 190 24.40 13.74 -0.48
N ASN A 191 24.40 12.73 -1.34
CA ASN A 191 24.79 12.87 -2.74
C ASN A 191 23.52 12.94 -3.60
N SER A 192 23.10 14.15 -3.94
CA SER A 192 21.89 14.41 -4.74
C SER A 192 22.24 14.90 -6.14
N VAL A 193 21.34 14.66 -7.09
CA VAL A 193 21.43 15.17 -8.47
C VAL A 193 20.98 16.63 -8.50
N ASP A 194 21.77 17.50 -9.13
CA ASP A 194 21.42 18.90 -9.40
C ASP A 194 20.62 19.07 -10.70
N ARG A 195 20.21 20.31 -11.01
CA ARG A 195 19.48 20.65 -12.25
C ARG A 195 20.21 20.38 -13.56
N ASN A 196 21.53 20.13 -13.54
CA ASN A 196 22.32 19.78 -14.72
C ASN A 196 22.40 18.26 -14.92
N GLY A 197 22.05 17.47 -13.90
CA GLY A 197 22.22 16.02 -13.87
C GLY A 197 23.49 15.56 -13.15
N ASP A 198 24.26 16.47 -12.55
CA ASP A 198 25.51 16.16 -11.85
C ASP A 198 25.25 15.75 -10.40
N SER A 199 26.02 14.79 -9.89
CA SER A 199 25.93 14.34 -8.49
C SER A 199 26.74 15.26 -7.56
N VAL A 200 26.06 15.88 -6.60
CA VAL A 200 26.61 16.90 -5.70
C VAL A 200 26.51 16.46 -4.24
N ASP A 201 27.62 16.60 -3.51
CA ASP A 201 27.66 16.46 -2.04
C ASP A 201 26.96 17.67 -1.39
N VAL A 202 25.69 17.49 -1.01
CA VAL A 202 24.79 18.52 -0.48
C VAL A 202 25.34 19.15 0.80
N VAL A 203 26.05 18.39 1.64
CA VAL A 203 26.67 18.94 2.86
C VAL A 203 27.69 20.02 2.51
N ARG A 204 28.43 19.86 1.41
CA ARG A 204 29.35 20.90 0.88
C ARG A 204 28.63 22.06 0.20
N VAL A 205 27.36 21.92 -0.17
CA VAL A 205 26.53 23.05 -0.59
C VAL A 205 26.13 23.87 0.64
N GLY A 206 25.69 23.19 1.71
CA GLY A 206 25.41 23.80 3.01
C GLY A 206 26.61 24.56 3.59
N GLU A 207 27.78 23.90 3.68
CA GLU A 207 29.05 24.52 4.13
C GLU A 207 29.39 25.83 3.40
N ARG A 208 29.03 25.95 2.11
CA ARG A 208 29.28 27.14 1.28
C ARG A 208 28.19 28.20 1.41
N ALA A 209 26.95 27.79 1.66
CA ALA A 209 25.81 28.67 1.87
C ALA A 209 25.65 29.11 3.35
N GLY A 210 26.47 28.59 4.26
CA GLY A 210 26.47 28.93 5.68
C GLY A 210 25.53 28.10 6.55
N VAL A 211 24.89 27.08 5.98
CA VAL A 211 23.82 26.28 6.62
C VAL A 211 24.27 24.86 6.90
N ASN A 212 23.97 24.35 8.10
CA ASN A 212 24.21 22.95 8.47
C ASN A 212 23.21 22.03 7.75
N VAL A 213 23.66 20.85 7.30
CA VAL A 213 22.82 19.88 6.59
C VAL A 213 22.84 18.54 7.33
N VAL A 214 21.66 18.06 7.71
CA VAL A 214 21.48 16.80 8.44
C VAL A 214 20.60 15.86 7.64
N GLU A 215 21.03 14.61 7.47
CA GLU A 215 20.21 13.54 6.89
C GLU A 215 19.30 12.96 7.98
N VAL A 216 17.99 12.85 7.71
CA VAL A 216 16.99 12.33 8.67
C VAL A 216 16.12 11.22 8.08
N GLY A 217 15.82 10.20 8.89
CA GLY A 217 15.10 9.00 8.47
C GLY A 217 13.57 9.03 8.66
N ASP A 218 13.10 9.75 9.67
CA ASP A 218 11.69 9.76 10.09
C ASP A 218 11.30 10.98 10.94
N ILE A 219 10.01 11.08 11.24
CA ILE A 219 9.42 12.16 12.05
C ILE A 219 9.90 12.17 13.51
N PHE A 220 10.35 11.06 14.09
CA PHE A 220 10.83 11.06 15.48
C PHE A 220 12.15 11.82 15.58
N GLU A 221 13.06 11.58 14.63
CA GLU A 221 14.31 12.32 14.49
C GLU A 221 14.09 13.78 14.04
N ALA A 222 13.28 13.99 13.00
CA ALA A 222 13.04 15.32 12.44
C ALA A 222 12.27 16.25 13.41
N TYR A 223 11.38 15.71 14.26
CA TYR A 223 10.71 16.48 15.29
C TYR A 223 11.70 17.01 16.32
N GLY A 224 12.55 16.14 16.89
CA GLY A 224 13.55 16.55 17.88
C GLY A 224 14.53 17.62 17.37
N LEU A 225 14.92 17.53 16.09
CA LEU A 225 15.81 18.51 15.45
C LEU A 225 15.11 19.84 15.08
N LEU A 226 13.79 19.88 14.94
CA LEU A 226 13.02 21.09 14.62
C LEU A 226 12.38 21.77 15.83
N THR A 227 12.08 21.05 16.92
CA THR A 227 11.44 21.60 18.14
C THR A 227 12.36 21.64 19.36
N GLY A 228 13.41 20.83 19.39
CA GLY A 228 14.26 20.61 20.57
C GLY A 228 13.63 19.70 21.64
N SER A 229 12.53 19.00 21.32
CA SER A 229 11.82 18.08 22.23
C SER A 229 11.65 16.70 21.60
N ASP A 230 11.77 15.63 22.38
CA ASP A 230 11.66 14.26 21.86
C ASP A 230 10.19 13.77 21.72
N LEU A 231 9.98 12.89 20.73
CA LEU A 231 8.84 11.96 20.67
C LEU A 231 9.28 10.59 21.22
N GLU A 232 8.37 9.85 21.86
CA GLU A 232 8.69 8.47 22.28
C GLU A 232 8.83 7.56 21.05
N GLN A 233 10.02 6.98 20.87
CA GLN A 233 10.26 6.05 19.77
C GLN A 233 9.61 4.67 20.03
N PRO A 234 8.99 4.06 19.00
CA PRO A 234 8.37 2.75 19.10
C PRO A 234 9.42 1.67 19.36
N ARG A 235 9.07 0.68 20.19
CA ARG A 235 10.03 -0.33 20.67
C ARG A 235 9.79 -1.67 19.97
N LEU A 236 10.86 -2.26 19.43
CA LEU A 236 10.79 -3.59 18.83
C LEU A 236 10.51 -4.66 19.91
N ASN A 237 9.29 -5.20 19.94
CA ASN A 237 8.96 -6.35 20.76
C ASN A 237 9.36 -7.65 20.07
N ALA A 238 9.90 -8.58 20.85
CA ALA A 238 10.46 -9.84 20.37
C ALA A 238 9.46 -11.01 20.35
N ASP A 239 8.31 -10.86 21.01
CA ASP A 239 7.26 -11.89 21.06
C ASP A 239 5.94 -11.30 20.56
N THR A 240 5.61 -11.66 19.31
CA THR A 240 4.35 -11.30 18.62
C THR A 240 3.56 -12.57 18.26
N ARG A 241 3.81 -13.68 18.96
CA ARG A 241 3.30 -15.01 18.56
C ARG A 241 1.80 -15.13 18.82
N LEU A 242 1.18 -16.04 18.09
CA LEU A 242 -0.22 -16.43 18.29
C LEU A 242 -0.44 -17.19 19.61
N ASP A 243 -1.64 -17.07 20.16
CA ASP A 243 -2.15 -18.01 21.15
C ASP A 243 -2.46 -19.38 20.51
N ASN A 244 -2.64 -20.42 21.33
CA ASN A 244 -2.90 -21.77 20.83
C ASN A 244 -4.17 -21.84 19.97
N ARG A 245 -5.19 -21.01 20.26
CA ARG A 245 -6.47 -21.06 19.55
C ARG A 245 -6.36 -20.51 18.13
N ALA A 246 -5.67 -19.38 17.96
CA ALA A 246 -5.35 -18.83 16.65
C ALA A 246 -4.37 -19.73 15.89
N TYR A 247 -3.39 -20.31 16.58
CA TYR A 247 -2.43 -21.26 16.00
C TYR A 247 -3.13 -22.50 15.42
N ASP A 248 -4.00 -23.16 16.19
CA ASP A 248 -4.74 -24.36 15.76
C ASP A 248 -5.64 -24.07 14.53
N LYS A 249 -6.29 -22.90 14.48
CA LYS A 249 -7.05 -22.46 13.30
C LYS A 249 -6.15 -22.30 12.07
N ILE A 250 -4.94 -21.78 12.25
CA ILE A 250 -3.98 -21.50 11.18
C ILE A 250 -3.29 -22.77 10.67
N ASP A 251 -2.87 -23.70 11.53
CA ASP A 251 -2.23 -24.97 11.10
C ASP A 251 -3.16 -25.84 10.24
N ALA A 252 -4.46 -25.88 10.60
CA ALA A 252 -5.48 -26.54 9.79
C ALA A 252 -5.62 -25.91 8.39
N GLN A 253 -5.63 -24.58 8.29
CA GLN A 253 -5.71 -23.87 7.00
C GLN A 253 -4.41 -23.92 6.20
N PHE A 254 -3.26 -23.93 6.87
CA PHE A 254 -1.94 -24.14 6.25
C PHE A 254 -1.89 -25.51 5.60
N THR A 255 -2.34 -26.55 6.31
CA THR A 255 -2.45 -27.92 5.80
C THR A 255 -3.37 -28.00 4.57
N ALA A 256 -4.51 -27.28 4.60
CA ALA A 256 -5.41 -27.19 3.45
C ALA A 256 -4.80 -26.46 2.24
N ALA A 257 -4.08 -25.36 2.47
CA ALA A 257 -3.39 -24.59 1.42
C ALA A 257 -2.26 -25.40 0.78
N MET A 258 -1.44 -26.11 1.57
CA MET A 258 -0.42 -27.01 1.06
C MET A 258 -1.03 -28.18 0.27
N GLY A 259 -2.17 -28.72 0.72
CA GLY A 259 -2.94 -29.74 -0.02
C GLY A 259 -3.45 -29.25 -1.38
N ARG A 260 -3.89 -27.98 -1.47
CA ARG A 260 -4.23 -27.32 -2.75
C ARG A 260 -3.02 -27.22 -3.69
N TYR A 261 -1.88 -26.74 -3.19
CA TYR A 261 -0.63 -26.69 -3.95
C TYR A 261 -0.21 -28.07 -4.50
N ASP A 262 -0.16 -29.09 -3.64
CA ASP A 262 0.27 -30.43 -4.04
C ASP A 262 -0.72 -31.07 -5.04
N ALA A 263 -2.03 -30.81 -4.91
CA ALA A 263 -3.04 -31.24 -5.88
C ALA A 263 -2.91 -30.53 -7.24
N ALA A 264 -2.73 -29.21 -7.26
CA ALA A 264 -2.54 -28.44 -8.48
C ALA A 264 -1.23 -28.82 -9.21
N LEU A 265 -0.17 -29.16 -8.46
CA LEU A 265 1.08 -29.70 -9.01
C LEU A 265 0.86 -31.06 -9.68
N VAL A 266 0.09 -31.97 -9.07
CA VAL A 266 -0.28 -33.25 -9.70
C VAL A 266 -1.11 -33.03 -10.96
N GLN A 267 -2.06 -32.09 -10.94
CA GLN A 267 -2.86 -31.73 -12.10
C GLN A 267 -2.01 -31.14 -13.24
N LEU A 268 -1.12 -30.18 -12.97
CA LEU A 268 -0.17 -29.61 -13.93
C LEU A 268 0.69 -30.69 -14.60
N ASN A 269 1.21 -31.66 -13.84
CA ASN A 269 2.03 -32.76 -14.36
C ASN A 269 1.23 -33.78 -15.20
N SER A 270 -0.11 -33.71 -15.20
CA SER A 270 -0.97 -34.54 -16.06
C SER A 270 -1.28 -33.90 -17.43
N LEU A 271 -0.98 -32.60 -17.61
CA LEU A 271 -1.28 -31.82 -18.83
C LEU A 271 -0.32 -32.09 -20.00
N ASN A 272 -0.59 -33.16 -20.76
CA ASN A 272 0.21 -33.52 -21.95
C ASN A 272 1.72 -33.57 -21.60
N VAL A 273 2.63 -33.24 -22.53
CA VAL A 273 4.04 -32.98 -22.23
C VAL A 273 4.53 -31.67 -22.86
N ALA A 274 3.88 -31.20 -23.93
CA ALA A 274 4.19 -29.92 -24.57
C ALA A 274 3.69 -28.73 -23.74
N ILE A 275 2.45 -28.78 -23.22
CA ILE A 275 1.91 -27.72 -22.37
C ILE A 275 2.55 -27.73 -20.97
N ALA A 276 2.65 -28.87 -20.27
CA ALA A 276 3.40 -28.94 -18.99
C ALA A 276 4.81 -28.31 -19.09
N ARG A 277 5.61 -28.70 -20.10
CA ARG A 277 6.93 -28.10 -20.36
C ARG A 277 6.87 -26.59 -20.70
N THR A 278 5.82 -26.15 -21.39
CA THR A 278 5.63 -24.73 -21.69
C THR A 278 5.37 -23.94 -20.41
N MET A 279 4.52 -24.46 -19.51
CA MET A 279 4.25 -23.86 -18.20
C MET A 279 5.48 -23.85 -17.29
N THR A 280 6.27 -24.93 -17.23
CA THR A 280 7.59 -24.89 -16.55
C THR A 280 8.46 -23.76 -17.11
N SER A 281 8.45 -23.54 -18.42
CA SER A 281 9.22 -22.47 -19.07
C SER A 281 8.69 -21.04 -18.86
N THR A 282 7.60 -20.86 -18.09
CA THR A 282 7.15 -19.55 -17.59
C THR A 282 7.68 -19.22 -16.19
N GLY A 283 8.31 -20.18 -15.50
CA GLY A 283 8.76 -20.00 -14.12
C GLY A 283 7.66 -20.00 -13.06
N LEU A 284 6.36 -19.98 -13.42
CA LEU A 284 5.26 -20.10 -12.45
C LEU A 284 5.42 -21.32 -11.52
N PRO A 285 5.69 -22.55 -12.02
CA PRO A 285 5.76 -23.73 -11.13
C PRO A 285 7.00 -23.68 -10.23
N ASP A 286 8.12 -23.14 -10.72
CA ASP A 286 9.37 -22.98 -9.97
C ASP A 286 9.22 -21.91 -8.87
N SER A 287 8.45 -20.85 -9.12
CA SER A 287 8.13 -19.81 -8.14
C SER A 287 7.21 -20.37 -7.05
N ALA A 288 6.11 -21.01 -7.45
CA ALA A 288 5.21 -21.70 -6.55
C ALA A 288 5.91 -22.76 -5.69
N ALA A 289 6.86 -23.52 -6.24
CA ALA A 289 7.65 -24.49 -5.50
C ALA A 289 8.56 -23.84 -4.44
N LYS A 290 9.19 -22.70 -4.73
CA LYS A 290 9.97 -21.93 -3.75
C LYS A 290 9.10 -21.38 -2.63
N SER A 291 7.90 -20.88 -2.95
CA SER A 291 6.95 -20.43 -1.94
C SER A 291 6.43 -21.61 -1.11
N ALA A 292 6.19 -22.78 -1.72
CA ALA A 292 5.80 -24.01 -1.01
C ALA A 292 6.92 -24.56 -0.09
N GLU A 293 8.19 -24.37 -0.45
CA GLU A 293 9.34 -24.67 0.42
C GLU A 293 9.42 -23.66 1.57
N ARG A 294 9.45 -22.36 1.26
CA ARG A 294 9.44 -21.24 2.21
C ARG A 294 8.30 -21.36 3.23
N ALA A 295 7.09 -21.72 2.79
CA ALA A 295 5.93 -21.96 3.64
C ALA A 295 6.16 -23.11 4.65
N ARG A 296 6.66 -24.26 4.18
CA ARG A 296 7.05 -25.40 5.04
C ARG A 296 8.18 -25.02 6.00
N ASP A 297 9.07 -24.12 5.61
CA ASP A 297 10.20 -23.66 6.43
C ASP A 297 9.75 -22.71 7.56
N LEU A 298 8.76 -21.84 7.30
CA LEU A 298 8.14 -21.00 8.32
C LEU A 298 7.35 -21.82 9.34
N GLN A 299 6.60 -22.84 8.90
CA GLN A 299 5.87 -23.73 9.81
C GLN A 299 6.82 -24.48 10.75
N ARG A 300 8.00 -24.94 10.25
CA ARG A 300 9.05 -25.56 11.09
C ARG A 300 9.72 -24.59 12.06
N GLN A 301 9.61 -23.28 11.86
CA GLN A 301 10.10 -22.24 12.76
C GLN A 301 9.01 -21.73 13.74
N GLY A 302 7.77 -22.21 13.62
CA GLY A 302 6.63 -21.76 14.43
C GLY A 302 5.98 -20.46 13.94
N LEU A 303 6.44 -19.89 12.82
CA LEU A 303 5.91 -18.67 12.20
C LEU A 303 4.69 -19.00 11.35
N ALA A 304 3.63 -19.46 12.01
CA ALA A 304 2.53 -20.17 11.35
C ALA A 304 1.62 -19.26 10.50
N ALA A 305 1.48 -17.99 10.88
CA ALA A 305 0.66 -17.05 10.11
C ALA A 305 1.38 -16.65 8.81
N GLY A 306 2.69 -16.38 8.88
CA GLY A 306 3.55 -16.20 7.71
C GLY A 306 3.63 -17.46 6.84
N ALA A 307 3.66 -18.65 7.46
CA ALA A 307 3.60 -19.93 6.74
C ALA A 307 2.29 -20.09 5.95
N LEU A 308 1.14 -19.78 6.54
CA LEU A 308 -0.16 -19.81 5.88
C LEU A 308 -0.24 -18.83 4.70
N VAL A 309 0.16 -17.57 4.89
CA VAL A 309 0.19 -16.56 3.81
C VAL A 309 1.05 -17.04 2.64
N THR A 310 2.22 -17.62 2.93
CA THR A 310 3.14 -18.15 1.90
C THR A 310 2.61 -19.44 1.25
N ALA A 311 1.87 -20.28 1.98
CA ALA A 311 1.22 -21.48 1.45
C ALA A 311 0.04 -21.14 0.51
N LEU A 312 -0.74 -20.10 0.83
CA LEU A 312 -1.80 -19.59 -0.04
C LEU A 312 -1.23 -19.02 -1.34
N GLU A 313 -0.14 -18.25 -1.27
CA GLU A 313 0.61 -17.76 -2.43
C GLU A 313 1.09 -18.94 -3.31
N ALA A 314 1.73 -19.95 -2.72
CA ALA A 314 2.20 -21.12 -3.43
C ALA A 314 1.07 -21.88 -4.15
N ALA A 315 -0.05 -22.11 -3.45
CA ALA A 315 -1.23 -22.76 -4.01
C ALA A 315 -1.79 -21.98 -5.21
N ALA A 316 -1.99 -20.67 -5.06
CA ALA A 316 -2.50 -19.78 -6.10
C ALA A 316 -1.64 -19.79 -7.38
N VAL A 317 -0.32 -19.66 -7.25
CA VAL A 317 0.59 -19.62 -8.39
C VAL A 317 0.63 -20.98 -9.12
N MET A 318 0.50 -22.10 -8.40
CA MET A 318 0.40 -23.44 -9.00
C MET A 318 -0.98 -23.70 -9.64
N GLU A 319 -2.07 -23.28 -9.00
CA GLU A 319 -3.44 -23.38 -9.53
C GLU A 319 -3.57 -22.56 -10.82
N ALA A 320 -3.06 -21.32 -10.85
CA ALA A 320 -3.02 -20.50 -12.05
C ALA A 320 -2.16 -21.14 -13.16
N ALA A 321 -1.00 -21.71 -12.83
CA ALA A 321 -0.16 -22.43 -13.79
C ALA A 321 -0.87 -23.64 -14.40
N TYR A 322 -1.61 -24.41 -13.59
CA TYR A 322 -2.44 -25.51 -14.06
C TYR A 322 -3.60 -25.00 -14.93
N ALA A 323 -4.35 -23.99 -14.48
CA ALA A 323 -5.54 -23.49 -15.18
C ALA A 323 -5.20 -22.87 -16.56
N VAL A 324 -4.11 -22.07 -16.64
CA VAL A 324 -3.60 -21.53 -17.91
C VAL A 324 -3.07 -22.62 -18.84
N GLY A 325 -2.44 -23.67 -18.29
CA GLY A 325 -2.08 -24.85 -19.10
C GLY A 325 -3.31 -25.63 -19.58
N ASN A 326 -4.31 -25.80 -18.72
CA ASN A 326 -5.51 -26.57 -19.04
C ASN A 326 -6.37 -25.87 -20.11
N SER A 327 -6.47 -24.54 -20.09
CA SER A 327 -7.29 -23.78 -21.04
C SER A 327 -6.85 -23.94 -22.49
N VAL A 328 -5.56 -24.12 -22.78
CA VAL A 328 -5.08 -24.34 -24.16
C VAL A 328 -5.31 -25.76 -24.68
N THR A 329 -5.81 -26.69 -23.85
CA THR A 329 -6.04 -28.10 -24.24
C THR A 329 -6.95 -28.28 -25.48
N PRO A 330 -8.06 -27.52 -25.68
CA PRO A 330 -8.86 -27.62 -26.89
C PRO A 330 -8.06 -27.31 -28.16
N LEU A 331 -7.23 -26.26 -28.14
CA LEU A 331 -6.36 -25.90 -29.27
C LEU A 331 -5.31 -26.99 -29.57
N LEU A 332 -4.71 -27.61 -28.55
CA LEU A 332 -3.76 -28.70 -28.74
C LEU A 332 -4.41 -30.01 -29.23
N THR A 333 -5.68 -30.25 -28.91
CA THR A 333 -6.37 -31.52 -29.22
C THR A 333 -7.23 -31.48 -30.49
N GLN A 334 -7.74 -30.31 -30.86
CA GLN A 334 -8.67 -30.09 -31.98
C GLN A 334 -8.12 -29.09 -33.02
N GLY A 335 -6.96 -28.48 -32.78
CA GLY A 335 -6.39 -27.48 -33.68
C GLY A 335 -7.26 -26.22 -33.77
N PRO A 336 -7.39 -25.59 -34.96
CA PRO A 336 -8.23 -24.41 -35.16
C PRO A 336 -9.70 -24.63 -34.79
N ASP A 337 -10.24 -25.84 -34.94
CA ASP A 337 -11.64 -26.13 -34.61
C ASP A 337 -11.88 -26.05 -33.08
N GLY A 338 -10.84 -26.27 -32.27
CA GLY A 338 -10.87 -26.08 -30.81
C GLY A 338 -10.90 -24.62 -30.36
N LEU A 339 -10.79 -23.64 -31.27
CA LEU A 339 -10.72 -22.22 -30.94
C LEU A 339 -11.98 -21.72 -30.23
N SER A 340 -13.17 -22.12 -30.70
CA SER A 340 -14.43 -21.74 -30.05
C SER A 340 -14.53 -22.30 -28.62
N ALA A 341 -14.12 -23.56 -28.41
CA ALA A 341 -14.13 -24.19 -27.09
C ALA A 341 -13.11 -23.53 -26.13
N PHE A 342 -11.92 -23.17 -26.62
CA PHE A 342 -10.93 -22.40 -25.85
C PHE A 342 -11.47 -21.03 -25.44
N VAL A 343 -12.08 -20.27 -26.36
CA VAL A 343 -12.64 -18.96 -26.05
C VAL A 343 -13.78 -19.07 -25.04
N THR A 344 -14.73 -19.99 -25.25
CA THR A 344 -15.83 -20.23 -24.28
C THR A 344 -15.32 -20.67 -22.91
N GLN A 345 -14.19 -21.40 -22.83
CA GLN A 345 -13.56 -21.72 -21.55
C GLN A 345 -12.85 -20.50 -20.93
N ALA A 346 -12.23 -19.65 -21.75
CA ALA A 346 -11.49 -18.47 -21.31
C ALA A 346 -12.38 -17.32 -20.83
N THR A 347 -13.54 -17.10 -21.46
CA THR A 347 -14.48 -16.01 -21.15
C THR A 347 -15.59 -16.39 -20.17
N ASN A 348 -15.58 -17.61 -19.62
CA ASN A 348 -16.57 -18.06 -18.64
C ASN A 348 -16.27 -17.53 -17.22
N THR A 349 -16.53 -16.24 -16.99
CA THR A 349 -16.23 -15.51 -15.75
C THR A 349 -17.36 -15.57 -14.71
N GLY A 350 -18.60 -15.79 -15.14
CA GLY A 350 -19.80 -15.87 -14.28
C GLY A 350 -19.68 -16.75 -13.01
N PRO A 351 -19.00 -17.91 -13.02
CA PRO A 351 -18.76 -18.69 -11.80
C PRO A 351 -17.87 -17.98 -10.77
N ALA A 352 -16.94 -17.13 -11.20
CA ALA A 352 -16.11 -16.31 -10.31
C ALA A 352 -16.90 -15.13 -9.74
N GLU A 353 -17.68 -14.44 -10.58
CA GLU A 353 -18.60 -13.37 -10.19
C GLU A 353 -19.62 -13.86 -9.15
N ALA A 354 -20.25 -15.01 -9.39
CA ALA A 354 -21.19 -15.62 -8.46
C ALA A 354 -20.52 -16.03 -7.13
N ALA A 355 -19.30 -16.59 -7.18
CA ALA A 355 -18.53 -16.95 -5.99
C ALA A 355 -18.07 -15.72 -5.17
N PHE A 356 -17.93 -14.56 -5.83
CA PHE A 356 -17.60 -13.27 -5.24
C PHE A 356 -18.83 -12.66 -4.52
N PHE A 357 -19.96 -12.49 -5.22
CA PHE A 357 -21.17 -11.91 -4.60
C PHE A 357 -21.70 -12.80 -3.46
N SER A 358 -21.69 -14.13 -3.64
CA SER A 358 -22.02 -15.08 -2.58
C SER A 358 -21.10 -14.99 -1.34
N PHE A 359 -19.92 -14.35 -1.44
CA PHE A 359 -19.08 -14.07 -0.29
C PHE A 359 -19.39 -12.72 0.34
N LEU A 360 -19.65 -11.67 -0.46
CA LEU A 360 -20.19 -10.41 0.05
C LEU A 360 -21.46 -10.64 0.88
N ASP A 361 -22.39 -11.48 0.40
CA ASP A 361 -23.60 -11.88 1.14
C ASP A 361 -23.30 -12.48 2.53
N SER A 362 -22.21 -13.26 2.63
CA SER A 362 -21.79 -13.88 3.89
C SER A 362 -21.10 -12.92 4.85
N LEU A 363 -20.44 -11.87 4.33
CA LEU A 363 -19.90 -10.78 5.15
C LEU A 363 -21.02 -9.84 5.61
N ALA A 364 -21.97 -9.54 4.72
CA ALA A 364 -23.12 -8.66 5.00
C ALA A 364 -24.08 -9.19 6.07
N THR A 365 -24.06 -10.50 6.33
CA THR A 365 -24.87 -11.17 7.37
C THR A 365 -24.12 -11.41 8.68
N PHE A 366 -22.86 -10.96 8.78
CA PHE A 366 -22.05 -11.10 9.99
C PHE A 366 -22.07 -9.83 10.86
N GLU A 367 -22.22 -9.99 12.16
CA GLU A 367 -22.19 -8.92 13.17
C GLU A 367 -20.91 -9.02 14.01
N PRO A 368 -19.91 -8.14 13.79
CA PRO A 368 -18.69 -8.09 14.61
C PRO A 368 -18.99 -7.75 16.07
N LYS A 369 -18.35 -8.45 17.01
CA LYS A 369 -18.53 -8.27 18.46
C LYS A 369 -17.23 -7.87 19.16
N THR A 370 -16.12 -8.34 18.63
CA THR A 370 -14.77 -8.12 19.13
C THR A 370 -13.91 -7.36 18.13
N LEU A 371 -12.82 -6.78 18.60
CA LEU A 371 -11.82 -6.16 17.73
C LEU A 371 -11.22 -7.12 16.68
N THR A 372 -11.06 -8.40 17.03
CA THR A 372 -10.66 -9.46 16.09
C THR A 372 -11.71 -9.77 15.02
N ASP A 373 -13.00 -9.58 15.32
CA ASP A 373 -14.05 -9.69 14.31
C ASP A 373 -14.03 -8.48 13.34
N VAL A 374 -13.63 -7.30 13.84
CA VAL A 374 -13.38 -6.10 13.00
C VAL A 374 -12.15 -6.31 12.13
N GLU A 375 -11.03 -6.76 12.70
CA GLU A 375 -9.83 -7.16 11.95
C GLU A 375 -10.24 -8.11 10.81
N ALA A 376 -10.99 -9.17 11.14
CA ALA A 376 -11.44 -10.16 10.16
C ALA A 376 -12.33 -9.55 9.06
N ILE A 377 -13.38 -8.80 9.39
CA ILE A 377 -14.36 -8.36 8.38
C ILE A 377 -13.80 -7.25 7.50
N VAL A 378 -12.95 -6.37 8.03
CA VAL A 378 -12.34 -5.27 7.26
C VAL A 378 -11.30 -5.83 6.28
N ASN A 379 -10.45 -6.74 6.74
CA ASN A 379 -9.54 -7.49 5.86
C ASN A 379 -10.32 -8.30 4.82
N ALA A 380 -11.42 -8.97 5.21
CA ALA A 380 -12.25 -9.74 4.29
C ALA A 380 -12.88 -8.86 3.21
N TYR A 381 -13.48 -7.71 3.55
CA TYR A 381 -14.02 -6.79 2.55
C TYR A 381 -12.95 -6.32 1.58
N ALA A 382 -11.78 -5.88 2.06
CA ALA A 382 -10.70 -5.41 1.19
C ALA A 382 -10.16 -6.50 0.26
N GLY A 383 -9.88 -7.70 0.78
CA GLY A 383 -9.45 -8.83 -0.04
C GLY A 383 -10.52 -9.31 -1.03
N THR A 384 -11.78 -8.94 -0.79
CA THR A 384 -12.91 -9.12 -1.71
C THR A 384 -12.95 -8.00 -2.76
N PHE A 385 -12.85 -6.72 -2.38
CA PHE A 385 -12.69 -5.60 -3.34
C PHE A 385 -11.52 -5.83 -4.30
N ASP A 386 -10.36 -6.24 -3.79
CA ASP A 386 -9.17 -6.56 -4.58
C ASP A 386 -9.48 -7.69 -5.58
N ALA A 387 -10.17 -8.76 -5.14
CA ALA A 387 -10.55 -9.86 -6.02
C ALA A 387 -11.49 -9.44 -7.15
N LEU A 388 -12.51 -8.60 -6.88
CA LEU A 388 -13.37 -8.06 -7.95
C LEU A 388 -12.57 -7.16 -8.88
N THR A 389 -11.70 -6.31 -8.33
CA THR A 389 -10.95 -5.34 -9.14
C THR A 389 -10.02 -6.03 -10.13
N ILE A 390 -9.39 -7.13 -9.72
CA ILE A 390 -8.57 -8.00 -10.59
C ILE A 390 -9.47 -8.77 -11.58
N LEU A 391 -10.66 -9.21 -11.16
CA LEU A 391 -11.64 -9.88 -12.03
C LEU A 391 -12.16 -8.96 -13.13
N ASP A 392 -12.58 -7.74 -12.78
CA ASP A 392 -13.07 -6.72 -13.71
C ASP A 392 -11.99 -6.38 -14.75
N PHE A 393 -10.73 -6.20 -14.32
CA PHE A 393 -9.60 -6.01 -15.24
C PHE A 393 -9.44 -7.20 -16.20
N ALA A 394 -9.51 -8.43 -15.70
CA ALA A 394 -9.44 -9.63 -16.54
C ALA A 394 -10.63 -9.74 -17.52
N VAL A 395 -11.86 -9.47 -17.07
CA VAL A 395 -13.09 -9.48 -17.90
C VAL A 395 -12.96 -8.48 -19.05
N ASN A 396 -12.67 -7.21 -18.75
CA ASN A 396 -12.55 -6.15 -19.76
C ASN A 396 -11.49 -6.48 -20.83
N GLU A 397 -10.34 -7.05 -20.42
CA GLU A 397 -9.29 -7.45 -21.36
C GLU A 397 -9.67 -8.71 -22.17
N LEU A 398 -10.41 -9.66 -21.60
CA LEU A 398 -10.93 -10.84 -22.31
C LEU A 398 -11.94 -10.43 -23.39
N GLU A 399 -12.89 -9.56 -23.05
CA GLU A 399 -13.89 -9.01 -23.98
C GLU A 399 -13.23 -8.22 -25.12
N ALA A 400 -12.30 -7.32 -24.79
CA ALA A 400 -11.54 -6.55 -25.79
C ALA A 400 -10.64 -7.41 -26.70
N MET A 401 -10.35 -8.66 -26.33
CA MET A 401 -9.67 -9.63 -27.19
C MET A 401 -10.65 -10.44 -28.05
N GLN A 402 -11.89 -10.65 -27.62
CA GLN A 402 -12.93 -11.28 -28.43
C GLN A 402 -13.26 -10.40 -29.66
N ASP A 403 -13.46 -9.10 -29.48
CA ASP A 403 -13.68 -8.11 -30.56
C ASP A 403 -12.52 -8.04 -31.59
N ARG A 404 -11.32 -8.47 -31.19
CA ARG A 404 -10.13 -8.54 -32.07
C ARG A 404 -10.03 -9.85 -32.86
N MET A 405 -10.73 -10.91 -32.47
CA MET A 405 -10.75 -12.17 -33.22
C MET A 405 -11.37 -11.99 -34.62
N ASP A 406 -12.49 -11.26 -34.68
CA ASP A 406 -13.22 -10.97 -35.91
C ASP A 406 -12.37 -10.19 -36.94
N GLN A 407 -11.28 -9.57 -36.48
CA GLN A 407 -10.32 -8.81 -37.29
C GLN A 407 -9.17 -9.69 -37.86
N ARG A 408 -9.21 -11.02 -37.65
CA ARG A 408 -8.29 -12.04 -38.20
C ARG A 408 -6.82 -11.89 -37.80
N ILE A 409 -6.58 -11.84 -36.49
CA ILE A 409 -5.24 -11.98 -35.90
C ILE A 409 -4.71 -13.43 -35.98
N GLU A 410 -3.39 -13.59 -36.03
CA GLU A 410 -2.71 -14.90 -36.09
C GLU A 410 -2.85 -15.70 -34.79
N LEU A 411 -2.95 -17.02 -34.87
CA LEU A 411 -3.26 -17.86 -33.69
C LEU A 411 -2.17 -17.82 -32.59
N GLU A 412 -0.88 -17.75 -32.95
CA GLU A 412 0.21 -17.56 -31.97
C GLU A 412 0.15 -16.16 -31.30
N GLU A 413 -0.37 -15.15 -32.01
CA GLU A 413 -0.56 -13.81 -31.45
C GLU A 413 -1.77 -13.78 -30.50
N PHE A 414 -2.89 -14.38 -30.89
CA PHE A 414 -4.10 -14.46 -30.09
C PHE A 414 -3.90 -15.21 -28.77
N VAL A 415 -3.31 -16.41 -28.82
CA VAL A 415 -2.98 -17.19 -27.60
C VAL A 415 -1.94 -16.46 -26.74
N SER A 416 -1.01 -15.72 -27.36
CA SER A 416 -0.05 -14.89 -26.62
C SER A 416 -0.69 -13.65 -25.98
N ALA A 417 -1.86 -13.18 -26.45
CA ALA A 417 -2.59 -12.06 -25.86
C ALA A 417 -3.42 -12.54 -24.66
N LEU A 418 -4.22 -13.60 -24.85
CA LEU A 418 -5.09 -14.17 -23.81
C LEU A 418 -4.33 -14.72 -22.59
N SER A 419 -3.03 -14.99 -22.68
CA SER A 419 -2.24 -15.46 -21.55
C SER A 419 -2.23 -14.48 -20.37
N VAL A 420 -2.28 -13.17 -20.62
CA VAL A 420 -2.28 -12.14 -19.56
C VAL A 420 -3.63 -12.10 -18.83
N PRO A 421 -4.79 -11.91 -19.49
CA PRO A 421 -6.07 -11.85 -18.79
C PRO A 421 -6.46 -13.16 -18.11
N LEU A 422 -6.08 -14.31 -18.67
CA LEU A 422 -6.27 -15.62 -18.01
C LEU A 422 -5.46 -15.73 -16.70
N ILE A 423 -4.23 -15.21 -16.66
CA ILE A 423 -3.46 -15.15 -15.41
C ILE A 423 -4.16 -14.28 -14.37
N TYR A 424 -4.71 -13.12 -14.76
CA TYR A 424 -5.43 -12.23 -13.84
C TYR A 424 -6.79 -12.83 -13.40
N LEU A 425 -7.51 -13.53 -14.27
CA LEU A 425 -8.76 -14.24 -13.93
C LEU A 425 -8.53 -15.32 -12.86
N GLU A 426 -7.46 -16.10 -12.98
CA GLU A 426 -7.09 -17.10 -11.97
C GLU A 426 -6.49 -16.47 -10.71
N ALA A 427 -5.78 -15.34 -10.84
CA ALA A 427 -5.35 -14.54 -9.68
C ALA A 427 -6.54 -14.01 -8.87
N ALA A 428 -7.59 -13.49 -9.52
CA ALA A 428 -8.81 -13.02 -8.86
C ALA A 428 -9.54 -14.14 -8.09
N LYS A 429 -9.71 -15.31 -8.72
CA LYS A 429 -10.28 -16.51 -8.07
C LYS A 429 -9.44 -16.95 -6.87
N SER A 430 -8.11 -16.98 -7.04
CA SER A 430 -7.17 -17.34 -5.99
C SER A 430 -7.15 -16.35 -4.83
N GLN A 431 -7.25 -15.06 -5.14
CA GLN A 431 -7.30 -13.97 -4.18
C GLN A 431 -8.60 -14.05 -3.35
N LEU A 432 -9.75 -14.25 -4.00
CA LEU A 432 -11.02 -14.51 -3.29
C LEU A 432 -10.95 -15.77 -2.39
N ALA A 433 -10.28 -16.84 -2.84
CA ALA A 433 -10.08 -18.04 -2.05
C ALA A 433 -9.12 -17.81 -0.86
N GLY A 434 -8.07 -16.99 -1.03
CA GLY A 434 -7.18 -16.55 0.04
C GLY A 434 -7.91 -15.70 1.07
N THR A 435 -8.69 -14.71 0.64
CA THR A 435 -9.52 -13.86 1.51
C THR A 435 -10.51 -14.67 2.34
N LYS A 436 -11.13 -15.71 1.76
CA LYS A 436 -12.01 -16.64 2.50
C LYS A 436 -11.30 -17.40 3.62
N VAL A 437 -10.01 -17.72 3.44
CA VAL A 437 -9.18 -18.36 4.48
C VAL A 437 -8.72 -17.34 5.53
N VAL A 438 -8.30 -16.14 5.12
CA VAL A 438 -7.93 -15.02 6.02
C VAL A 438 -9.09 -14.63 6.93
N TRP A 439 -10.29 -14.50 6.36
CA TRP A 439 -11.55 -14.31 7.06
C TRP A 439 -11.79 -15.39 8.13
N GLU A 440 -11.67 -16.67 7.75
CA GLU A 440 -11.90 -17.80 8.66
C GLU A 440 -10.90 -17.84 9.82
N VAL A 441 -9.62 -17.54 9.59
CA VAL A 441 -8.62 -17.52 10.68
C VAL A 441 -8.73 -16.29 11.56
N GLY A 442 -9.15 -15.13 11.05
CA GLY A 442 -9.28 -13.88 11.81
C GLY A 442 -10.49 -13.80 12.76
N ARG A 443 -11.67 -14.30 12.34
CA ARG A 443 -12.93 -14.14 13.10
C ARG A 443 -13.02 -14.98 14.38
N ASP A 444 -13.90 -14.60 15.30
CA ASP A 444 -14.25 -15.32 16.54
C ASP A 444 -13.09 -15.52 17.55
N ASN A 445 -11.91 -14.91 17.35
CA ASN A 445 -10.76 -15.02 18.25
C ASN A 445 -10.95 -14.24 19.58
N PRO A 446 -10.04 -14.35 20.56
CA PRO A 446 -10.05 -13.47 21.73
C PRO A 446 -9.84 -12.01 21.31
N GLY A 447 -10.76 -11.13 21.72
CA GLY A 447 -10.73 -9.70 21.36
C GLY A 447 -11.53 -8.84 22.34
N ALA A 448 -11.06 -7.62 22.56
CA ALA A 448 -11.76 -6.62 23.36
C ALA A 448 -13.08 -6.19 22.67
N THR A 449 -13.98 -5.54 23.42
CA THR A 449 -15.27 -5.07 22.91
C THR A 449 -15.14 -3.80 22.08
N ILE A 450 -15.89 -3.77 20.98
CA ILE A 450 -16.05 -2.62 20.10
C ILE A 450 -16.81 -1.50 20.84
N ASP A 451 -16.38 -0.25 20.73
CA ASP A 451 -17.11 0.90 21.26
C ASP A 451 -18.25 1.32 20.31
N SER A 452 -19.49 1.14 20.76
CA SER A 452 -20.70 1.48 20.00
C SER A 452 -20.95 2.98 19.82
N ALA A 453 -20.14 3.85 20.43
CA ALA A 453 -20.20 5.30 20.23
C ALA A 453 -19.38 5.80 19.02
N VAL A 454 -18.65 4.93 18.32
CA VAL A 454 -17.72 5.32 17.25
C VAL A 454 -18.40 5.23 15.88
N ASP A 455 -18.24 6.29 15.09
CA ASP A 455 -18.79 6.40 13.74
C ASP A 455 -17.90 5.65 12.73
N LEU A 456 -18.21 4.38 12.47
CA LEU A 456 -17.52 3.56 11.47
C LEU A 456 -17.50 4.19 10.06
N GLN A 457 -18.49 5.00 9.70
CA GLN A 457 -18.53 5.69 8.41
C GLN A 457 -17.47 6.79 8.37
N GLN A 458 -17.43 7.66 9.38
CA GLN A 458 -16.42 8.70 9.55
C GLN A 458 -14.99 8.12 9.50
N VAL A 459 -14.76 7.00 10.19
CA VAL A 459 -13.46 6.30 10.18
C VAL A 459 -13.10 5.81 8.77
N GLY A 460 -14.02 5.17 8.05
CA GLY A 460 -13.75 4.72 6.68
C GLY A 460 -13.46 5.90 5.74
N ASP A 461 -14.21 6.99 5.89
CA ASP A 461 -14.08 8.19 5.08
C ASP A 461 -12.75 8.94 5.32
N PHE A 462 -12.21 8.93 6.56
CA PHE A 462 -10.90 9.49 6.91
C PHE A 462 -9.79 8.91 6.02
N PHE A 463 -9.66 7.58 5.94
CA PHE A 463 -8.65 6.94 5.10
C PHE A 463 -9.00 7.01 3.62
N ARG A 464 -10.27 6.85 3.26
CA ARG A 464 -10.73 6.94 1.86
C ARG A 464 -10.31 8.26 1.21
N ARG A 465 -10.47 9.39 1.92
CA ARG A 465 -10.09 10.72 1.41
C ARG A 465 -8.58 10.86 1.21
N GLY A 466 -7.77 10.33 2.14
CA GLY A 466 -6.31 10.25 1.96
C GLY A 466 -5.90 9.33 0.81
N ALA A 467 -6.60 8.20 0.64
CA ALA A 467 -6.37 7.25 -0.45
C ALA A 467 -6.68 7.85 -1.83
N ASP A 468 -7.78 8.61 -1.93
CA ASP A 468 -8.16 9.37 -3.11
C ASP A 468 -7.11 10.44 -3.47
N ALA A 469 -6.58 11.16 -2.47
CA ALA A 469 -5.52 12.14 -2.66
C ALA A 469 -4.20 11.50 -3.11
N ASN A 470 -3.80 10.39 -2.48
CA ASN A 470 -2.60 9.64 -2.86
C ASN A 470 -2.71 9.05 -4.29
N LEU A 471 -3.91 8.63 -4.72
CA LEU A 471 -4.13 8.20 -6.10
C LEU A 471 -4.01 9.36 -7.10
N ALA A 472 -4.53 10.55 -6.76
CA ALA A 472 -4.40 11.73 -7.60
C ALA A 472 -2.92 12.10 -7.78
N ALA A 473 -2.18 12.24 -6.68
CA ALA A 473 -0.74 12.52 -6.70
C ALA A 473 0.09 11.45 -7.40
N PHE A 474 -0.26 10.16 -7.27
CA PHE A 474 0.37 9.10 -8.05
C PHE A 474 0.13 9.31 -9.55
N ARG A 475 -1.11 9.58 -10.00
CA ARG A 475 -1.45 9.75 -11.43
C ARG A 475 -0.79 10.97 -12.07
N THR A 476 -0.69 12.09 -11.35
CA THR A 476 -0.07 13.34 -11.84
C THR A 476 1.44 13.42 -11.61
N GLY A 477 2.00 12.54 -10.77
CA GLY A 477 3.44 12.37 -10.57
C GLY A 477 4.11 11.51 -11.64
N PHE A 478 4.62 10.34 -11.25
CA PHE A 478 5.48 9.48 -12.09
C PHE A 478 4.89 9.13 -13.48
N PRO A 479 3.62 8.67 -13.61
CA PRO A 479 3.05 8.31 -14.90
C PRO A 479 2.95 9.50 -15.86
N ALA A 480 2.72 10.72 -15.35
CA ALA A 480 2.69 11.93 -16.15
C ALA A 480 4.09 12.30 -16.68
N GLN A 481 5.12 12.26 -15.82
CA GLN A 481 6.51 12.50 -16.23
C GLN A 481 7.00 11.48 -17.28
N VAL A 482 6.62 10.20 -17.13
CA VAL A 482 6.93 9.15 -18.11
C VAL A 482 6.12 9.32 -19.40
N ALA A 483 4.87 9.81 -19.32
CA ALA A 483 4.03 10.09 -20.47
C ALA A 483 4.59 11.26 -21.30
N GLU A 484 4.97 12.35 -20.66
CA GLU A 484 5.59 13.53 -21.29
C GLU A 484 6.90 13.14 -22.00
N ARG A 485 7.88 12.57 -21.26
CA ARG A 485 9.17 12.13 -21.81
C ARG A 485 9.01 11.09 -22.94
N GLY A 486 7.94 10.29 -22.89
CA GLY A 486 7.66 9.23 -23.85
C GLY A 486 6.77 9.64 -25.03
N GLY A 487 6.20 10.85 -25.05
CA GLY A 487 5.23 11.29 -26.06
C GLY A 487 3.92 10.49 -26.05
N ARG A 488 3.37 10.18 -24.87
CA ARG A 488 2.18 9.33 -24.66
C ARG A 488 1.11 10.02 -23.83
N SER A 489 -0.08 9.44 -23.74
CA SER A 489 -1.07 9.80 -22.71
C SER A 489 -0.70 9.18 -21.35
N ILE A 490 -1.13 9.83 -20.26
CA ILE A 490 -0.97 9.33 -18.89
C ILE A 490 -1.63 7.95 -18.77
N ASP A 491 -2.85 7.79 -19.28
CA ASP A 491 -3.57 6.51 -19.23
C ASP A 491 -2.83 5.39 -19.99
N SER A 492 -2.10 5.69 -21.09
CA SER A 492 -1.28 4.68 -21.77
C SER A 492 -0.08 4.21 -20.93
N VAL A 493 0.45 5.06 -20.05
CA VAL A 493 1.49 4.69 -19.09
C VAL A 493 0.88 3.92 -17.91
N ILE A 494 -0.27 4.37 -17.39
CA ILE A 494 -1.00 3.69 -16.33
C ILE A 494 -1.40 2.27 -16.76
N SER A 495 -2.00 2.08 -17.95
CA SER A 495 -2.32 0.74 -18.46
C SER A 495 -1.07 -0.14 -18.56
N ARG A 496 0.08 0.40 -18.97
CA ARG A 496 1.34 -0.35 -19.00
C ARG A 496 1.80 -0.76 -17.59
N LEU A 497 1.61 0.11 -16.60
CA LEU A 497 1.90 -0.18 -15.21
C LEU A 497 0.94 -1.24 -14.63
N SER A 498 -0.37 -1.17 -14.91
CA SER A 498 -1.35 -2.17 -14.47
C SER A 498 -1.06 -3.60 -14.95
N TYR A 499 -0.47 -3.76 -16.15
CA TYR A 499 0.01 -5.07 -16.64
C TYR A 499 1.31 -5.56 -15.97
N MET A 500 2.03 -4.70 -15.25
CA MET A 500 3.34 -4.98 -14.65
C MET A 500 3.31 -5.03 -13.12
N ASP A 501 2.37 -4.34 -12.50
CA ASP A 501 2.20 -4.20 -11.06
C ASP A 501 0.70 -4.23 -10.72
N ILE A 502 0.30 -5.26 -9.98
CA ILE A 502 -1.10 -5.49 -9.60
C ILE A 502 -1.62 -4.44 -8.61
N ASP A 503 -0.73 -3.74 -7.88
CA ASP A 503 -1.14 -2.60 -7.06
C ASP A 503 -1.67 -1.44 -7.90
N VAL A 504 -1.09 -1.21 -9.09
CA VAL A 504 -1.54 -0.15 -10.00
C VAL A 504 -2.87 -0.53 -10.66
N ALA A 505 -3.03 -1.81 -11.03
CA ALA A 505 -4.30 -2.32 -11.53
C ALA A 505 -5.41 -2.16 -10.47
N ALA A 506 -5.14 -2.57 -9.23
CA ALA A 506 -6.06 -2.42 -8.10
C ALA A 506 -6.42 -0.95 -7.87
N ALA A 507 -5.44 -0.10 -7.55
CA ALA A 507 -5.65 1.31 -7.22
C ALA A 507 -6.49 2.09 -8.25
N VAL A 508 -6.31 1.79 -9.55
CA VAL A 508 -6.99 2.50 -10.64
C VAL A 508 -8.42 2.02 -10.87
N HIS A 509 -8.70 0.73 -10.71
CA HIS A 509 -10.02 0.15 -10.97
C HIS A 509 -10.91 0.08 -9.71
N GLN A 510 -10.34 -0.08 -8.51
CA GLN A 510 -11.06 -0.26 -7.24
C GLN A 510 -11.95 0.93 -6.90
N LYS A 511 -11.55 2.14 -7.31
CA LYS A 511 -12.32 3.39 -7.20
C LYS A 511 -13.67 3.35 -7.95
N ASN A 512 -13.77 2.54 -9.02
CA ASN A 512 -15.03 2.33 -9.74
C ASN A 512 -15.88 1.24 -9.08
N ALA A 513 -15.25 0.28 -8.39
CA ALA A 513 -15.92 -0.82 -7.70
C ALA A 513 -16.57 -0.38 -6.37
N GLN A 514 -15.99 0.60 -5.65
CA GLN A 514 -16.51 1.03 -4.33
C GLN A 514 -18.00 1.41 -4.36
N PRO A 515 -18.46 2.33 -5.23
CA PRO A 515 -19.86 2.77 -5.19
C PRO A 515 -20.84 1.66 -5.63
N ALA A 516 -20.38 0.69 -6.42
CA ALA A 516 -21.18 -0.45 -6.82
C ALA A 516 -21.40 -1.43 -5.66
N ILE A 517 -20.36 -1.69 -4.86
CA ILE A 517 -20.42 -2.59 -3.70
C ILE A 517 -21.12 -1.93 -2.51
N GLU A 518 -20.88 -0.64 -2.23
CA GLU A 518 -21.59 0.09 -1.18
C GLU A 518 -23.11 0.11 -1.44
N LYS A 519 -23.50 0.34 -2.70
CA LYS A 519 -24.89 0.22 -3.16
C LYS A 519 -25.45 -1.21 -3.11
N TYR A 520 -24.61 -2.22 -3.33
CA TYR A 520 -25.01 -3.64 -3.24
C TYR A 520 -25.29 -4.07 -1.80
N LEU A 521 -24.40 -3.69 -0.87
CA LEU A 521 -24.52 -3.97 0.57
C LEU A 521 -25.59 -3.09 1.26
N GLY A 522 -25.96 -1.97 0.64
CA GLY A 522 -26.93 -1.01 1.14
C GLY A 522 -26.22 0.20 1.76
N GLU A 523 -26.42 1.36 1.14
CA GLU A 523 -25.94 2.66 1.64
C GLU A 523 -26.46 2.91 3.07
N GLY A 524 -25.58 3.34 3.98
CA GLY A 524 -25.93 3.61 5.38
C GLY A 524 -26.11 2.38 6.28
N THR A 525 -25.77 1.17 5.83
CA THR A 525 -25.80 -0.04 6.67
C THR A 525 -24.47 -0.27 7.41
N PRO A 526 -24.46 -0.96 8.58
CA PRO A 526 -23.22 -1.34 9.26
C PRO A 526 -22.27 -2.17 8.37
N SER A 527 -22.83 -3.05 7.53
CA SER A 527 -22.12 -3.79 6.49
C SER A 527 -21.41 -2.86 5.49
N GLY A 528 -22.14 -1.87 4.96
CA GLY A 528 -21.58 -0.83 4.09
C GLY A 528 -20.46 -0.01 4.77
N PHE A 529 -20.58 0.30 6.06
CA PHE A 529 -19.54 1.01 6.81
C PHE A 529 -18.25 0.19 6.95
N TYR A 530 -18.34 -1.11 7.31
CA TYR A 530 -17.16 -1.99 7.34
C TYR A 530 -16.54 -2.20 5.95
N ALA A 531 -17.34 -2.18 4.88
CA ALA A 531 -16.84 -2.25 3.51
C ALA A 531 -16.12 -0.95 3.10
N THR A 532 -16.70 0.22 3.34
CA THR A 532 -16.05 1.53 3.10
C THR A 532 -14.80 1.70 3.95
N LEU A 533 -14.76 1.15 5.17
CA LEU A 533 -13.56 1.05 6.00
C LEU A 533 -12.46 0.20 5.34
N GLY A 534 -12.79 -1.02 4.90
CA GLY A 534 -11.84 -1.92 4.21
C GLY A 534 -11.31 -1.35 2.89
N TYR A 535 -12.18 -0.72 2.10
CA TYR A 535 -11.75 0.03 0.92
C TYR A 535 -10.77 1.14 1.31
N GLY A 536 -11.18 2.02 2.24
CA GLY A 536 -10.48 3.27 2.53
C GLY A 536 -9.05 3.04 2.98
N VAL A 537 -8.83 2.10 3.90
CA VAL A 537 -7.50 1.90 4.50
C VAL A 537 -6.60 1.03 3.60
N SER A 538 -7.14 0.03 2.89
CA SER A 538 -6.40 -0.73 1.87
C SER A 538 -5.81 0.22 0.82
N ASN A 539 -6.66 1.10 0.28
CA ASN A 539 -6.26 2.06 -0.73
C ASN A 539 -5.37 3.17 -0.17
N TYR A 540 -5.49 3.53 1.11
CA TYR A 540 -4.56 4.49 1.72
C TYR A 540 -3.13 3.95 1.71
N VAL A 541 -2.93 2.72 2.20
CA VAL A 541 -1.62 2.05 2.19
C VAL A 541 -1.14 1.81 0.76
N ARG A 542 -1.98 1.23 -0.10
CA ARG A 542 -1.62 0.90 -1.50
C ARG A 542 -1.24 2.14 -2.30
N ASN A 543 -2.07 3.18 -2.29
CA ASN A 543 -1.87 4.34 -3.15
C ASN A 543 -0.66 5.18 -2.71
N GLN A 544 -0.39 5.23 -1.40
CA GLN A 544 0.84 5.82 -0.88
C GLN A 544 2.06 4.93 -1.20
N GLN A 545 1.94 3.60 -1.12
CA GLN A 545 2.99 2.67 -1.55
C GLN A 545 3.30 2.81 -3.05
N LEU A 546 2.33 3.18 -3.90
CA LEU A 546 2.60 3.51 -5.31
C LEU A 546 3.44 4.78 -5.47
N VAL A 547 3.29 5.78 -4.59
CA VAL A 547 4.15 6.98 -4.56
C VAL A 547 5.55 6.61 -4.05
N GLU A 548 5.68 5.87 -2.95
CA GLU A 548 6.98 5.41 -2.43
C GLU A 548 7.73 4.53 -3.46
N LYS A 549 7.00 3.60 -4.10
CA LYS A 549 7.51 2.73 -5.17
C LYS A 549 7.96 3.58 -6.36
N TYR A 550 7.06 4.30 -7.04
CA TYR A 550 7.37 4.88 -8.35
C TYR A 550 7.90 6.33 -8.36
N TYR A 551 7.64 7.13 -7.33
CA TYR A 551 8.13 8.52 -7.26
C TYR A 551 9.36 8.67 -6.36
N ASN A 552 9.40 7.99 -5.20
CA ASN A 552 10.52 8.14 -4.25
C ASN A 552 11.74 7.26 -4.57
N ASN A 553 11.56 5.93 -4.73
CA ASN A 553 12.67 5.00 -4.45
C ASN A 553 12.92 3.85 -5.45
N ALA A 554 11.98 3.41 -6.31
CA ALA A 554 12.26 2.28 -7.22
C ALA A 554 13.14 2.66 -8.42
N ILE A 555 14.13 1.82 -8.72
CA ILE A 555 14.77 1.79 -10.04
C ILE A 555 13.95 0.88 -10.96
N THR A 556 13.48 1.40 -12.09
CA THR A 556 12.69 0.65 -13.07
C THR A 556 13.40 0.46 -14.41
N ASP A 557 13.12 -0.64 -15.11
CA ASP A 557 13.63 -0.91 -16.47
C ASP A 557 12.83 -0.20 -17.59
N GLU A 558 13.22 -0.41 -18.85
CA GLU A 558 12.47 0.07 -20.04
C GLU A 558 11.02 -0.47 -20.16
N ASN A 559 10.65 -1.45 -19.33
CA ASN A 559 9.31 -2.02 -19.20
C ASN A 559 8.54 -1.52 -17.97
N LEU A 560 9.13 -0.64 -17.16
CA LEU A 560 8.62 -0.15 -15.87
C LEU A 560 8.58 -1.23 -14.77
N ALA A 561 9.30 -2.35 -14.95
CA ALA A 561 9.48 -3.37 -13.93
C ALA A 561 10.45 -2.86 -12.86
N VAL A 562 10.12 -3.05 -11.58
CA VAL A 562 11.01 -2.71 -10.45
C VAL A 562 12.22 -3.65 -10.44
N THR A 563 13.43 -3.08 -10.38
CA THR A 563 14.72 -3.80 -10.49
C THR A 563 15.72 -3.50 -9.37
N GLY A 564 15.47 -2.48 -8.54
CA GLY A 564 16.34 -2.08 -7.44
C GLY A 564 15.82 -0.81 -6.76
N PHE A 565 16.68 -0.18 -5.96
CA PHE A 565 16.35 1.02 -5.17
C PHE A 565 17.33 2.16 -5.44
N LEU A 566 16.85 3.39 -5.32
CA LEU A 566 17.68 4.59 -5.37
C LEU A 566 18.40 4.82 -4.03
N TYR A 567 17.72 4.53 -2.91
CA TYR A 567 18.19 4.83 -1.55
C TYR A 567 17.91 3.66 -0.60
N GLU A 568 18.81 2.66 -0.58
CA GLU A 568 18.70 1.47 0.28
C GLU A 568 18.68 1.82 1.78
N ASN A 569 19.40 2.87 2.22
CA ASN A 569 19.41 3.31 3.61
C ASN A 569 18.02 3.82 4.07
N ALA A 570 17.31 4.58 3.23
CA ALA A 570 15.95 5.05 3.53
C ALA A 570 14.98 3.87 3.64
N LEU A 571 15.10 2.88 2.76
CA LEU A 571 14.33 1.64 2.83
C LEU A 571 14.62 0.84 4.11
N SER A 572 15.88 0.76 4.54
CA SER A 572 16.24 0.08 5.79
C SER A 572 15.66 0.77 7.01
N ASN A 573 15.72 2.11 7.10
CA ASN A 573 15.08 2.85 8.19
C ASN A 573 13.57 2.65 8.18
N ALA A 574 12.95 2.66 7.00
CA ALA A 574 11.52 2.42 6.85
C ALA A 574 11.10 1.01 7.29
N PHE A 575 11.92 -0.02 7.00
CA PHE A 575 11.68 -1.37 7.52
C PHE A 575 11.80 -1.44 9.03
N ASP A 576 12.84 -0.89 9.63
CA ASP A 576 13.07 -1.05 11.06
C ASP A 576 12.08 -0.22 11.90
N LEU A 577 11.69 0.98 11.46
CA LEU A 577 10.63 1.77 12.10
C LEU A 577 9.26 1.08 12.00
N ALA A 578 8.84 0.69 10.78
CA ALA A 578 7.53 0.07 10.56
C ALA A 578 7.41 -1.29 11.28
N ARG A 579 8.52 -2.04 11.37
CA ARG A 579 8.60 -3.28 12.14
C ARG A 579 8.54 -3.02 13.65
N ALA A 580 9.22 -1.99 14.16
CA ALA A 580 9.16 -1.62 15.57
C ALA A 580 7.73 -1.23 15.97
N GLN A 581 7.10 -0.30 15.23
CA GLN A 581 5.70 0.12 15.44
C GLN A 581 4.75 -1.09 15.46
N LEU A 582 4.75 -1.90 14.41
CA LEU A 582 3.85 -3.05 14.33
C LEU A 582 4.05 -4.05 15.48
N SER A 583 5.29 -4.30 15.91
CA SER A 583 5.55 -5.16 17.07
C SER A 583 5.14 -4.54 18.41
N SER A 584 5.22 -3.21 18.57
CA SER A 584 4.73 -2.51 19.75
C SER A 584 3.23 -2.72 19.86
N ASP A 585 2.52 -2.39 18.79
CA ASP A 585 1.08 -2.32 18.82
C ASP A 585 0.40 -3.71 18.85
N ILE A 586 1.01 -4.75 18.25
CA ILE A 586 0.59 -6.15 18.44
C ILE A 586 0.67 -6.54 19.92
N ALA A 587 1.78 -6.23 20.59
CA ALA A 587 1.96 -6.57 22.00
C ALA A 587 1.02 -5.77 22.92
N GLU A 588 0.73 -4.52 22.56
CA GLU A 588 -0.31 -3.69 23.19
C GLU A 588 -1.70 -4.34 23.07
N LEU A 589 -2.12 -4.74 21.87
CA LEU A 589 -3.38 -5.47 21.65
C LEU A 589 -3.45 -6.77 22.46
N GLN A 590 -2.36 -7.55 22.48
CA GLN A 590 -2.28 -8.80 23.24
C GLN A 590 -2.32 -8.58 24.75
N ALA A 591 -1.70 -7.52 25.27
CA ALA A 591 -1.85 -7.10 26.66
C ALA A 591 -3.29 -6.66 26.99
N GLY A 592 -3.98 -6.05 26.02
CA GLY A 592 -5.42 -5.76 26.06
C GLY A 592 -6.35 -6.97 25.85
N GLY A 593 -5.81 -8.20 25.78
CA GLY A 593 -6.60 -9.43 25.59
C GLY A 593 -7.13 -9.63 24.18
N THR A 594 -6.59 -8.91 23.19
CA THR A 594 -6.93 -9.04 21.76
C THR A 594 -5.83 -9.77 21.01
N GLN A 595 -6.20 -10.77 20.21
CA GLN A 595 -5.26 -11.61 19.47
C GLN A 595 -5.32 -11.30 17.97
N PRO A 596 -4.59 -10.29 17.45
CA PRO A 596 -4.73 -9.80 16.09
C PRO A 596 -4.04 -10.77 15.09
N VAL A 597 -4.81 -11.75 14.62
CA VAL A 597 -4.30 -12.93 13.90
C VAL A 597 -3.78 -12.57 12.50
N ILE A 598 -4.48 -11.66 11.81
CA ILE A 598 -4.12 -11.25 10.45
C ILE A 598 -2.89 -10.33 10.50
N THR A 599 -2.85 -9.44 11.49
CA THR A 599 -1.74 -8.53 11.79
C THR A 599 -0.44 -9.27 12.10
N VAL A 600 -0.49 -10.34 12.89
CA VAL A 600 0.67 -11.22 13.11
C VAL A 600 1.13 -11.89 11.81
N GLY A 601 0.20 -12.33 10.95
CA GLY A 601 0.51 -12.84 9.62
C GLY A 601 1.20 -11.83 8.69
N GLN A 602 0.79 -10.56 8.75
CA GLN A 602 1.46 -9.46 8.05
C GLN A 602 2.89 -9.27 8.57
N PHE A 603 3.09 -9.22 9.90
CA PHE A 603 4.41 -9.06 10.53
C PHE A 603 5.37 -10.23 10.21
N GLU A 604 4.91 -11.48 10.30
CA GLU A 604 5.70 -12.67 9.99
C GLU A 604 6.06 -12.73 8.50
N SER A 605 5.09 -12.49 7.60
CA SER A 605 5.31 -12.49 6.15
C SER A 605 6.28 -11.38 5.70
N ALA A 606 6.11 -10.15 6.23
CA ALA A 606 6.99 -9.03 5.95
C ALA A 606 8.42 -9.26 6.45
N SER A 607 8.59 -9.88 7.62
CA SER A 607 9.89 -10.23 8.19
C SER A 607 10.72 -11.18 7.31
N VAL A 608 10.07 -11.93 6.42
CA VAL A 608 10.69 -12.84 5.44
C VAL A 608 10.86 -12.15 4.08
N ARG A 609 9.78 -11.55 3.54
CA ARG A 609 9.78 -10.90 2.22
C ARG A 609 10.75 -9.72 2.13
N ARG A 610 11.11 -9.06 3.25
CA ARG A 610 12.15 -8.01 3.30
C ARG A 610 13.57 -8.47 2.94
N ALA A 611 13.82 -9.78 2.85
CA ALA A 611 15.08 -10.35 2.34
C ALA A 611 14.98 -10.88 0.89
N GLY A 612 13.85 -10.64 0.21
CA GLY A 612 13.59 -11.10 -1.14
C GLY A 612 14.07 -10.16 -2.23
N THR A 613 13.51 -10.32 -3.43
CA THR A 613 13.63 -9.42 -4.57
C THR A 613 13.13 -8.00 -4.27
N PRO A 614 13.51 -6.96 -5.05
CA PRO A 614 13.06 -5.59 -4.80
C PRO A 614 11.54 -5.42 -4.71
N ILE A 615 10.75 -6.21 -5.47
CA ILE A 615 9.29 -6.19 -5.37
C ILE A 615 8.77 -6.94 -4.14
N GLU A 616 9.37 -8.06 -3.72
CA GLU A 616 9.07 -8.68 -2.41
C GLU A 616 9.36 -7.73 -1.25
N GLN A 617 10.41 -6.91 -1.35
CA GLN A 617 10.78 -5.91 -0.35
C GLN A 617 9.79 -4.74 -0.29
N PHE A 618 9.39 -4.15 -1.42
CA PHE A 618 8.28 -3.16 -1.41
C PHE A 618 6.99 -3.78 -0.85
N ASN A 619 6.67 -5.02 -1.19
CA ASN A 619 5.49 -5.73 -0.67
C ASN A 619 5.62 -6.07 0.84
N ALA A 620 6.83 -6.23 1.36
CA ALA A 620 7.09 -6.36 2.79
C ALA A 620 6.90 -5.03 3.52
N LEU A 621 7.35 -3.90 2.95
CA LEU A 621 7.07 -2.58 3.51
C LEU A 621 5.58 -2.26 3.46
N GLY A 622 4.90 -2.60 2.36
CA GLY A 622 3.44 -2.54 2.26
C GLY A 622 2.73 -3.40 3.31
N ALA A 623 3.23 -4.60 3.61
CA ALA A 623 2.69 -5.47 4.66
C ALA A 623 2.97 -4.95 6.08
N TYR A 624 4.15 -4.37 6.37
CA TYR A 624 4.39 -3.67 7.65
C TYR A 624 3.50 -2.43 7.77
N ASN A 625 3.41 -1.61 6.72
CA ASN A 625 2.57 -0.41 6.70
C ASN A 625 1.07 -0.75 6.74
N SER A 626 0.65 -1.90 6.21
CA SER A 626 -0.73 -2.41 6.36
C SER A 626 -0.95 -3.10 7.70
N GLY A 627 0.07 -3.66 8.33
CA GLY A 627 -0.01 -4.15 9.71
C GLY A 627 -0.07 -3.02 10.73
N TYR A 628 0.74 -1.97 10.57
CA TYR A 628 0.59 -0.71 11.31
C TYR A 628 -0.71 0.02 10.90
N LEU A 629 -1.09 -0.13 9.63
CA LEU A 629 -2.42 -0.05 9.03
C LEU A 629 -3.55 -0.77 9.81
N THR A 630 -3.18 -1.86 10.50
CA THR A 630 -3.96 -2.70 11.42
C THR A 630 -3.61 -2.40 12.89
N THR A 631 -2.88 -1.29 13.19
CA THR A 631 -2.58 -0.82 14.57
C THR A 631 -2.57 0.71 15.07
N ARG A 632 -3.24 1.77 14.50
CA ARG A 632 -3.71 3.07 15.21
C ARG A 632 -5.23 3.60 15.41
N VAL A 633 -6.29 3.41 14.56
CA VAL A 633 -7.82 3.22 14.75
C VAL A 633 -8.57 2.07 15.59
N MET A 634 -8.29 0.75 15.58
CA MET A 634 -9.05 -0.40 16.24
C MET A 634 -9.44 -0.23 17.72
N THR A 635 -8.64 0.46 18.52
CA THR A 635 -8.96 0.83 19.91
C THR A 635 -9.42 2.27 20.04
N TYR A 636 -9.25 3.08 18.99
CA TYR A 636 -10.24 4.13 18.72
C TYR A 636 -11.64 3.52 18.42
N LEU A 637 -11.73 2.27 17.93
CA LEU A 637 -12.92 1.41 17.92
C LEU A 637 -13.09 0.55 19.20
N SER A 638 -12.29 0.72 20.26
CA SER A 638 -12.41 -0.06 21.50
C SER A 638 -12.87 0.81 22.65
N SER A 639 -13.66 0.20 23.53
CA SER A 639 -14.06 0.77 24.81
C SER A 639 -12.88 1.18 25.72
N SER A 640 -11.64 0.77 25.42
CA SER A 640 -10.43 1.04 26.21
C SER A 640 -9.51 2.12 25.64
N GLY A 641 -9.83 2.76 24.50
CA GLY A 641 -9.04 3.83 23.89
C GLY A 641 -9.44 5.24 24.31
N LYS A 642 -9.78 5.44 25.60
CA LYS A 642 -10.32 6.69 26.17
C LYS A 642 -9.62 7.07 27.47
#